data_AF-A0A8S9MJ81-F1
#
_entry.id   AF-A0A8S9MJ81-F1
#
_cell.length_a   1.000
_cell.length_b   1.000
_cell.length_c   1.000
_cell.angle_alpha   90.00
_cell.angle_beta   90.00
_cell.angle_gamma   90.00
#
_symmetry.space_group_name_H-M   'P 1'
#
loop_
_entity.id
_entity.type
_entity.pdbx_description
1 polymer ?
#
loop_
_entity_poly.entity_id
_entity_poly.type
_entity_poly.pdbx_seq_one_letter_code
_entity_poly.pdbx_strand_id
1 'polypeptide(L)'
;MSLPFPSSRLIATFLVLLLLLSNVFSSPSSSSLRSVHQRHHLDNQNYKDALTKSILFFEGQRSGKLPPNQRMTWRSDSGLSDGSALNVDLVGGYYDAGDNMKFGFPMAFTTTMLSWSLIEFGDLMNSELSNAEDAVRWGTDFLLKATSHPDTIYVQVGDPNMDHACWERPEDMDTPRSVFKVDNNNPGSDIAGEIAASLAAASILFRKCDPFYSNLLLQRAITVDLVGGYYDAGDNMKFGFPMAFTTTMLSWSLIEFGDLMNSELSNAEDAVRWGTDFLLKATSHPDTIYVQVGDPNMDHACWERPEDMDTPRSVFKVDNNNPGSDIAGEIAASLAAASILFRKCDPFYSNLLLQRAITVFTFADKYRGPYSAGLKPEVCPFYCSYSGYQDELLWGAAWLYKATSNPTYLSYVQTNGRNLGADEFDNMFSWDNKHVGARILLSKEFLIHNVKALEEYKEHADSFICSVIPGAPFSSSQYTPVFGSCLANGEYLGGGRGLSGSSGAVFDITKFGAVGDGATNTFKAFLNAWIQVCDSAVPATLLVPAGQYLAGPVIFAGPCKSRVTVEVQGTIIATTSGYATPEWFLFERVNNILLTGTGTFNGKGEDIWKEGCGKKTNCNLPPTSLKFRNLKNLEVSGITSVNSKAFHMFLVKTEFVNIHNIKLLAPAESPNTDGIHLSNADHVSITNSKMATGDDCVSIGRGSNNVTIQGIICGPGHGISIGSLGKYKKEEDVSGIHVSNCTMIQTDNGLRIKTWGGSDPSRAADIKFENIQMQSVKNPIIIDQNYGSRGGDSQVAVSDVLFSNIRGTTITQNVVQLNCSKSVPCAGVNVVDVNLNYVGKKGKKQSASGGLVGAICDNAKVVFGGQLSFPTCAK
;
A
#
# COMPACT_ATOMS: atom_id res chain seq x y z
N MET A 1 25.95 24.68 -8.14
CA MET A 1 27.26 25.02 -7.54
C MET A 1 27.26 24.41 -6.16
N SER A 2 28.27 23.58 -5.85
CA SER A 2 28.22 22.56 -4.80
C SER A 2 29.18 22.90 -3.64
N LEU A 3 28.83 22.44 -2.43
CA LEU A 3 29.65 22.22 -1.20
C LEU A 3 29.72 23.37 -0.15
N PRO A 4 29.86 23.06 1.17
CA PRO A 4 29.16 22.05 1.96
C PRO A 4 28.70 22.56 3.37
N PHE A 5 27.78 21.84 4.00
CA PHE A 5 27.38 22.01 5.41
C PHE A 5 28.47 21.56 6.40
N PRO A 6 28.78 22.33 7.48
CA PRO A 6 29.39 21.80 8.68
C PRO A 6 28.34 21.43 9.74
N SER A 7 28.57 20.27 10.34
CA SER A 7 27.92 19.61 11.48
C SER A 7 27.10 20.47 12.46
N SER A 8 25.87 20.02 12.70
CA SER A 8 24.83 20.45 13.64
C SER A 8 25.17 20.37 15.14
N ARG A 9 26.46 20.41 15.53
CA ARG A 9 26.88 20.42 16.95
C ARG A 9 27.29 21.81 17.49
N LEU A 10 27.24 22.86 16.67
CA LEU A 10 27.68 24.21 17.07
C LEU A 10 26.56 25.24 17.31
N ILE A 11 25.30 24.91 17.03
CA ILE A 11 24.19 25.87 17.15
C ILE A 11 23.59 25.86 18.57
N ALA A 12 23.61 24.72 19.28
CA ALA A 12 23.15 24.63 20.68
C ALA A 12 24.11 25.29 21.68
N THR A 13 25.39 25.47 21.32
CA THR A 13 26.36 26.19 22.15
C THR A 13 26.12 27.71 22.16
N PHE A 14 25.30 28.23 21.24
CA PHE A 14 25.09 29.68 21.06
C PHE A 14 24.07 30.29 22.03
N LEU A 15 23.13 29.50 22.59
CA LEU A 15 22.15 30.01 23.55
C LEU A 15 22.67 30.03 25.00
N VAL A 16 23.59 29.14 25.37
CA VAL A 16 24.24 29.16 26.69
C VAL A 16 25.34 30.25 26.76
N LEU A 17 25.94 30.63 25.62
CA LEU A 17 26.95 31.70 25.57
C LEU A 17 26.36 33.11 25.73
N LEU A 18 25.07 33.31 25.43
CA LEU A 18 24.37 34.60 25.55
C LEU A 18 24.08 34.99 27.01
N LEU A 19 24.09 34.03 27.95
CA LEU A 19 24.04 34.28 29.39
C LEU A 19 25.44 34.49 30.02
N LEU A 20 26.52 34.28 29.26
CA LEU A 20 27.91 34.47 29.71
C LEU A 20 28.61 35.69 29.10
N LEU A 21 27.95 36.48 28.24
CA LEU A 21 28.53 37.65 27.57
C LEU A 21 27.86 38.99 27.92
N SER A 22 27.17 39.09 29.06
CA SER A 22 26.81 40.38 29.64
C SER A 22 27.99 41.02 30.37
N ASN A 23 29.13 41.24 29.69
CA ASN A 23 30.17 42.18 30.13
C ASN A 23 31.30 42.38 29.10
N VAL A 24 31.03 42.73 27.84
CA VAL A 24 31.99 43.54 27.05
C VAL A 24 31.24 44.34 25.98
N PHE A 25 30.85 45.58 26.28
CA PHE A 25 31.02 46.71 25.37
C PHE A 25 30.99 48.00 26.20
N SER A 26 32.16 48.37 26.71
CA SER A 26 32.45 49.74 27.11
C SER A 26 33.84 50.05 26.55
N SER A 27 33.88 50.84 25.49
CA SER A 27 35.12 51.51 25.10
C SER A 27 35.54 52.44 26.23
N PRO A 28 36.85 52.50 26.52
CA PRO A 28 37.42 53.82 26.60
C PRO A 28 38.72 53.92 25.80
N SER A 29 38.85 55.08 25.17
CA SER A 29 40.07 55.67 24.68
C SER A 29 41.23 55.56 25.68
N SER A 30 42.39 55.18 25.16
CA SER A 30 43.74 55.61 25.53
C SER A 30 44.20 55.66 27.00
N SER A 31 45.34 55.01 27.20
CA SER A 31 46.41 55.34 28.17
C SER A 31 46.19 54.99 29.65
N SER A 32 46.79 53.88 30.11
CA SER A 32 48.08 53.94 30.83
C SER A 32 48.40 52.60 31.53
N LEU A 33 49.68 52.27 31.40
CA LEU A 33 50.44 51.17 31.95
C LEU A 33 50.35 50.97 33.48
N ARG A 34 50.46 49.68 33.84
CA ARG A 34 51.22 49.06 34.97
C ARG A 34 50.50 48.74 36.29
N SER A 35 50.26 47.42 36.41
CA SER A 35 50.83 46.49 37.42
C SER A 35 50.42 46.68 38.89
N VAL A 36 49.64 45.72 39.42
CA VAL A 36 50.09 44.78 40.47
C VAL A 36 49.33 43.45 40.31
N HIS A 37 50.06 42.34 40.38
CA HIS A 37 49.55 40.98 40.54
C HIS A 37 48.68 40.86 41.79
N GLN A 38 47.40 40.57 41.62
CA GLN A 38 46.67 39.71 42.55
C GLN A 38 45.84 38.74 41.71
N ARG A 39 46.33 37.50 41.60
CA ARG A 39 45.49 36.37 41.23
C ARG A 39 44.43 36.26 42.31
N HIS A 40 43.24 36.82 42.08
CA HIS A 40 42.07 36.25 42.72
C HIS A 40 41.87 34.89 42.05
N HIS A 41 42.14 33.85 42.84
CA HIS A 41 41.53 32.54 42.64
C HIS A 41 40.06 32.78 42.26
N LEU A 42 39.70 32.46 41.01
CA LEU A 42 38.31 32.18 40.69
C LEU A 42 38.01 30.91 41.48
N ASP A 43 37.48 31.11 42.69
CA ASP A 43 36.95 30.03 43.51
C ASP A 43 36.05 29.17 42.62
N ASN A 44 36.28 27.87 42.77
CA ASN A 44 35.53 26.77 42.21
C ASN A 44 34.01 27.08 42.30
N GLN A 45 33.40 27.62 41.23
CA GLN A 45 31.96 27.86 41.24
C GLN A 45 31.28 26.51 41.47
N ASN A 46 30.66 26.37 42.64
CA ASN A 46 30.09 25.11 43.07
C ASN A 46 28.74 24.92 42.36
N TYR A 47 28.78 24.58 41.07
CA TYR A 47 27.59 24.34 40.26
C TYR A 47 26.70 23.24 40.83
N LYS A 48 27.27 22.31 41.60
CA LYS A 48 26.49 21.33 42.36
C LYS A 48 25.62 22.02 43.43
N ASP A 49 26.21 22.90 44.25
CA ASP A 49 25.47 23.67 45.25
C ASP A 49 24.44 24.62 44.62
N ALA A 50 24.79 25.26 43.50
CA ALA A 50 23.84 26.09 42.74
C ALA A 50 22.64 25.25 42.24
N LEU A 51 22.89 24.10 41.61
CA LEU A 51 21.83 23.20 41.13
C LEU A 51 20.95 22.68 42.28
N THR A 52 21.56 22.24 43.38
CA THR A 52 20.83 21.82 44.59
C THR A 52 19.92 22.94 45.10
N LYS A 53 20.43 24.18 45.21
CA LYS A 53 19.63 25.33 45.65
C LYS A 53 18.53 25.70 44.68
N SER A 54 18.77 25.62 43.37
CA SER A 54 17.76 25.86 42.35
C SER A 54 16.60 24.86 42.43
N ILE A 55 16.87 23.58 42.72
CA ILE A 55 15.80 22.58 42.88
C ILE A 55 15.07 22.74 44.21
N LEU A 56 15.80 23.07 45.30
CA LEU A 56 15.19 23.39 46.59
C LEU A 56 14.26 24.61 46.52
N PHE A 57 14.56 25.58 45.65
CA PHE A 57 13.66 26.69 45.38
C PHE A 57 12.30 26.20 44.87
N PHE A 58 12.26 25.29 43.89
CA PHE A 58 11.00 24.69 43.43
C PHE A 58 10.27 23.96 44.55
N GLU A 59 10.96 23.18 45.40
CA GLU A 59 10.31 22.55 46.56
C GLU A 59 9.67 23.57 47.52
N GLY A 60 10.33 24.71 47.76
CA GLY A 60 9.79 25.80 48.59
C GLY A 60 8.52 26.41 48.00
N GLN A 61 8.45 26.48 46.67
CA GLN A 61 7.36 27.07 45.90
C GLN A 61 6.13 26.16 45.69
N ARG A 62 6.18 24.90 46.13
CA ARG A 62 5.06 23.97 45.96
C ARG A 62 3.82 24.46 46.73
N SER A 63 2.69 24.48 46.03
CA SER A 63 1.36 24.65 46.61
C SER A 63 0.64 23.30 46.67
N GLY A 64 -0.25 23.11 47.63
CA GLY A 64 -1.01 21.87 47.82
C GLY A 64 -0.50 21.04 48.98
N LYS A 65 -0.84 19.75 48.96
CA LYS A 65 -0.38 18.79 49.96
C LYS A 65 1.04 18.34 49.65
N LEU A 66 2.00 18.70 50.50
CA LEU A 66 3.42 18.46 50.28
C LEU A 66 3.75 16.96 50.44
N PRO A 67 4.68 16.43 49.64
CA PRO A 67 5.03 15.03 49.72
C PRO A 67 5.86 14.74 50.99
N PRO A 68 5.72 13.55 51.62
CA PRO A 68 6.41 13.23 52.87
C PRO A 68 7.94 13.27 52.80
N ASN A 69 8.51 13.18 51.58
CA ASN A 69 9.93 13.21 51.31
C ASN A 69 10.46 14.61 50.93
N GLN A 70 9.66 15.69 51.07
CA GLN A 70 10.10 17.06 50.81
C GLN A 70 11.30 17.45 51.70
N ARG A 71 12.35 18.02 51.10
CA ARG A 71 13.58 18.42 51.81
C ARG A 71 13.42 19.73 52.57
N MET A 72 12.54 20.61 52.12
CA MET A 72 12.21 21.89 52.75
C MET A 72 11.23 21.69 53.92
N THR A 73 11.71 21.15 55.04
CA THR A 73 10.89 20.72 56.19
C THR A 73 10.22 21.83 56.98
N TRP A 74 10.51 23.10 56.70
CA TRP A 74 9.87 24.25 57.33
C TRP A 74 8.58 24.68 56.63
N ARG A 75 8.31 24.15 55.43
CA ARG A 75 7.04 24.34 54.70
C ARG A 75 5.99 23.32 55.15
N SER A 76 4.73 23.72 55.10
CA SER A 76 3.54 22.91 55.34
C SER A 76 2.56 23.00 54.17
N ASP A 77 1.52 22.16 54.20
CA ASP A 77 0.47 22.12 53.19
C ASP A 77 -0.23 23.50 53.03
N SER A 78 -0.50 23.92 51.80
CA SER A 78 -1.14 25.21 51.50
C SER A 78 -2.07 25.14 50.29
N GLY A 79 -2.98 26.10 50.11
CA GLY A 79 -3.85 26.16 48.91
C GLY A 79 -4.73 24.92 48.68
N LEU A 80 -5.12 24.22 49.75
CA LEU A 80 -5.86 22.95 49.69
C LEU A 80 -7.31 23.08 49.17
N SER A 81 -7.79 24.31 49.00
CA SER A 81 -9.13 24.62 48.48
C SER A 81 -9.11 25.26 47.09
N ASP A 82 -7.93 25.36 46.45
CA ASP A 82 -7.81 25.97 45.12
C ASP A 82 -8.68 25.21 44.09
N GLY A 83 -9.55 25.94 43.39
CA GLY A 83 -10.52 25.38 42.44
C GLY A 83 -11.92 25.07 43.00
N SER A 84 -12.06 24.98 44.33
CA SER A 84 -13.32 24.56 44.98
C SER A 84 -14.53 25.43 44.62
N ALA A 85 -14.34 26.74 44.46
CA ALA A 85 -15.40 27.69 44.09
C ALA A 85 -16.02 27.41 42.70
N LEU A 86 -15.29 26.72 41.82
CA LEU A 86 -15.74 26.29 40.50
C LEU A 86 -15.97 24.77 40.43
N ASN A 87 -15.99 24.08 41.57
CA ASN A 87 -16.13 22.62 41.66
C ASN A 87 -15.07 21.86 40.86
N VAL A 88 -13.83 22.36 40.85
CA VAL A 88 -12.67 21.72 40.23
C VAL A 88 -11.52 21.57 41.22
N ASP A 89 -10.61 20.61 40.97
CA ASP A 89 -9.39 20.44 41.75
C ASP A 89 -8.23 21.17 41.07
N LEU A 90 -7.75 22.26 41.67
CA LEU A 90 -6.53 22.97 41.27
C LEU A 90 -5.49 23.00 42.40
N VAL A 91 -5.57 22.05 43.34
CA VAL A 91 -4.59 21.85 44.40
C VAL A 91 -3.31 21.27 43.79
N GLY A 92 -2.15 21.84 44.13
CA GLY A 92 -0.87 21.50 43.49
C GLY A 92 -0.23 22.71 42.80
N GLY A 93 0.84 22.45 42.04
CA GLY A 93 1.51 23.45 41.21
C GLY A 93 2.47 24.34 42.00
N TYR A 94 2.98 25.37 41.33
CA TYR A 94 3.97 26.30 41.88
C TYR A 94 3.38 27.69 42.11
N TYR A 95 3.79 28.32 43.21
CA TYR A 95 3.61 29.75 43.42
C TYR A 95 4.62 30.57 42.62
N ASP A 96 4.22 31.76 42.17
CA ASP A 96 5.08 32.70 41.45
C ASP A 96 5.91 33.54 42.41
N ALA A 97 7.18 33.16 42.57
CA ALA A 97 8.08 33.79 43.54
C ALA A 97 7.45 33.85 44.96
N GLY A 98 7.70 34.88 45.77
CA GLY A 98 7.17 34.87 47.15
C GLY A 98 5.79 35.50 47.33
N ASP A 99 5.04 35.72 46.26
CA ASP A 99 3.60 35.86 46.36
C ASP A 99 2.92 34.49 46.20
N ASN A 100 1.65 34.38 46.61
CA ASN A 100 0.93 33.10 46.58
C ASN A 100 0.10 32.92 45.28
N MET A 101 0.47 33.61 44.19
CA MET A 101 -0.18 33.47 42.89
C MET A 101 0.24 32.19 42.19
N LYS A 102 -0.67 31.61 41.41
CA LYS A 102 -0.34 30.58 40.41
C LYS A 102 -0.64 31.14 39.04
N PHE A 103 0.39 31.35 38.23
CA PHE A 103 0.23 31.70 36.82
C PHE A 103 0.56 30.50 35.93
N GLY A 104 -0.42 30.03 35.16
CA GLY A 104 -0.29 28.84 34.31
C GLY A 104 0.71 29.02 33.16
N PHE A 105 0.80 30.22 32.59
CA PHE A 105 1.68 30.48 31.44
C PHE A 105 3.19 30.41 31.78
N PRO A 106 3.70 31.17 32.77
CA PRO A 106 5.12 31.05 33.17
C PRO A 106 5.42 29.70 33.82
N MET A 107 4.45 29.05 34.48
CA MET A 107 4.63 27.70 35.02
C MET A 107 4.81 26.67 33.90
N ALA A 108 4.00 26.74 32.85
CA ALA A 108 4.14 25.88 31.68
C ALA A 108 5.49 26.10 31.00
N PHE A 109 5.87 27.36 30.74
CA PHE A 109 7.19 27.69 30.19
C PHE A 109 8.34 27.13 31.03
N THR A 110 8.28 27.33 32.35
CA THR A 110 9.29 26.81 33.28
C THR A 110 9.38 25.29 33.22
N THR A 111 8.23 24.61 33.16
CA THR A 111 8.16 23.15 33.08
C THR A 111 8.69 22.62 31.74
N THR A 112 8.42 23.32 30.63
CA THR A 112 9.03 23.06 29.31
C THR A 112 10.55 23.13 29.39
N MET A 113 11.09 24.22 29.94
CA MET A 113 12.53 24.46 30.03
C MET A 113 13.24 23.48 30.97
N LEU A 114 12.62 23.12 32.10
CA LEU A 114 13.14 22.09 33.01
C LEU A 114 13.17 20.71 32.33
N SER A 115 12.08 20.35 31.64
CA SER A 115 11.99 19.08 30.90
C SER A 115 13.08 19.00 29.83
N TRP A 116 13.24 20.05 29.03
CA TRP A 116 14.27 20.12 28.00
C TRP A 116 15.68 20.04 28.59
N SER A 117 15.94 20.76 29.69
CA SER A 117 17.23 20.72 30.39
C SER A 117 17.58 19.32 30.90
N LEU A 118 16.60 18.57 31.40
CA LEU A 118 16.80 17.20 31.88
C LEU A 118 17.02 16.21 30.72
N ILE A 119 16.33 16.41 29.60
CA ILE A 119 16.53 15.60 28.39
C ILE A 119 17.96 15.78 27.85
N GLU A 120 18.48 17.01 27.84
CA GLU A 120 19.82 17.26 27.29
C GLU A 120 20.96 17.02 28.28
N PHE A 121 20.75 17.34 29.56
CA PHE A 121 21.82 17.43 30.56
C PHE A 121 21.57 16.58 31.82
N GLY A 122 20.52 15.76 31.86
CA GLY A 122 20.16 14.95 33.03
C GLY A 122 21.30 14.08 33.55
N ASP A 123 22.09 13.48 32.64
CA ASP A 123 23.26 12.67 32.98
C ASP A 123 24.33 13.44 33.78
N LEU A 124 24.37 14.77 33.69
CA LEU A 124 25.30 15.63 34.42
C LEU A 124 24.79 16.03 35.82
N MET A 125 23.51 15.79 36.12
CA MET A 125 22.87 16.26 37.37
C MET A 125 23.11 15.34 38.57
N ASN A 126 23.68 14.15 38.36
CA ASN A 126 24.08 13.21 39.41
C ASN A 126 22.98 13.00 40.48
N SER A 127 23.25 13.38 41.74
CA SER A 127 22.35 13.19 42.88
C SER A 127 21.09 14.06 42.84
N GLU A 128 21.04 15.07 41.97
CA GLU A 128 19.89 15.97 41.85
C GLU A 128 18.92 15.59 40.73
N LEU A 129 19.25 14.59 39.90
CA LEU A 129 18.40 14.17 38.77
C LEU A 129 16.98 13.82 39.22
N SER A 130 16.85 12.96 40.24
CA SER A 130 15.54 12.54 40.76
C SER A 130 14.73 13.71 41.32
N ASN A 131 15.38 14.67 42.01
CA ASN A 131 14.66 15.83 42.55
C ASN A 131 14.19 16.79 41.45
N ALA A 132 14.96 16.88 40.36
CA ALA A 132 14.59 17.67 39.19
C ALA A 132 13.46 17.00 38.39
N GLU A 133 13.47 15.66 38.25
CA GLU A 133 12.34 14.90 37.70
C GLU A 133 11.08 15.10 38.54
N ASP A 134 11.18 15.05 39.87
CA ASP A 134 10.07 15.33 40.79
C ASP A 134 9.55 16.78 40.66
N ALA A 135 10.40 17.73 40.31
CA ALA A 135 9.99 19.11 40.05
C ALA A 135 9.19 19.21 38.75
N VAL A 136 9.66 18.58 37.66
CA VAL A 136 8.89 18.55 36.40
C VAL A 136 7.53 17.87 36.62
N ARG A 137 7.52 16.71 37.29
CA ARG A 137 6.28 15.97 37.58
C ARG A 137 5.27 16.81 38.35
N TRP A 138 5.73 17.56 39.35
CA TRP A 138 4.87 18.45 40.13
C TRP A 138 4.19 19.53 39.28
N GLY A 139 4.95 20.14 38.35
CA GLY A 139 4.42 21.09 37.38
C GLY A 139 3.41 20.45 36.44
N THR A 140 3.75 19.30 35.86
CA THR A 140 2.85 18.62 34.91
C THR A 140 1.59 18.06 35.54
N ASP A 141 1.63 17.59 36.78
CA ASP A 141 0.44 17.16 37.53
C ASP A 141 -0.58 18.31 37.67
N PHE A 142 -0.10 19.52 37.96
CA PHE A 142 -0.95 20.70 37.98
C PHE A 142 -1.51 21.04 36.60
N LEU A 143 -0.70 20.97 35.54
CA LEU A 143 -1.15 21.24 34.17
C LEU A 143 -2.20 20.21 33.70
N LEU A 144 -2.09 18.95 34.11
CA LEU A 144 -3.12 17.93 33.90
C LEU A 144 -4.42 18.24 34.64
N LYS A 145 -4.36 18.90 35.80
CA LYS A 145 -5.59 19.37 36.48
C LYS A 145 -6.18 20.60 35.80
N ALA A 146 -5.33 21.55 35.42
CA ALA A 146 -5.69 22.80 34.75
C ALA A 146 -6.35 22.59 33.37
N THR A 147 -6.10 21.45 32.73
CA THR A 147 -6.65 21.06 31.42
C THR A 147 -7.62 19.88 31.51
N SER A 148 -8.15 19.59 32.71
CA SER A 148 -9.01 18.43 32.96
C SER A 148 -10.41 18.53 32.36
N HIS A 149 -10.83 19.73 31.95
CA HIS A 149 -12.16 19.99 31.40
C HIS A 149 -12.06 20.31 29.90
N PRO A 150 -12.91 19.70 29.05
CA PRO A 150 -12.95 20.02 27.62
C PRO A 150 -13.20 21.51 27.38
N ASP A 151 -12.58 22.05 26.33
CA ASP A 151 -12.73 23.45 25.86
C ASP A 151 -12.47 24.52 26.94
N THR A 152 -11.80 24.16 28.04
CA THR A 152 -11.50 25.04 29.16
C THR A 152 -10.10 24.77 29.69
N ILE A 153 -9.30 25.83 29.84
CA ILE A 153 -8.00 25.76 30.51
C ILE A 153 -8.03 26.74 31.68
N TYR A 154 -7.76 26.26 32.89
CA TYR A 154 -7.62 27.09 34.08
C TYR A 154 -6.21 27.69 34.11
N VAL A 155 -6.12 29.01 34.00
CA VAL A 155 -4.87 29.70 33.70
C VAL A 155 -4.26 30.43 34.88
N GLN A 156 -5.05 30.69 35.93
CA GLN A 156 -4.58 31.42 37.10
C GLN A 156 -5.38 31.08 38.35
N VAL A 157 -4.70 31.05 39.49
CA VAL A 157 -5.32 30.98 40.82
C VAL A 157 -4.72 32.05 41.75
N GLY A 158 -5.57 32.83 42.40
CA GLY A 158 -5.20 33.97 43.26
C GLY A 158 -5.58 35.33 42.65
N ASP A 159 -5.56 36.38 43.47
CA ASP A 159 -5.81 37.77 43.04
C ASP A 159 -4.47 38.50 42.86
N PRO A 160 -4.12 38.91 41.63
CA PRO A 160 -2.79 39.43 41.35
C PRO A 160 -2.47 40.73 42.09
N ASN A 161 -3.47 41.54 42.46
CA ASN A 161 -3.21 42.78 43.19
C ASN A 161 -3.06 42.51 44.69
N MET A 162 -3.91 41.66 45.26
CA MET A 162 -3.87 41.37 46.70
C MET A 162 -2.67 40.50 47.07
N ASP A 163 -2.41 39.44 46.31
CA ASP A 163 -1.26 38.55 46.55
C ASP A 163 0.08 39.29 46.37
N HIS A 164 0.18 40.26 45.45
CA HIS A 164 1.39 41.08 45.31
C HIS A 164 1.54 42.16 46.41
N ALA A 165 0.43 42.55 47.05
CA ALA A 165 0.44 43.56 48.11
C ALA A 165 0.85 42.98 49.48
N CYS A 166 0.86 41.66 49.64
CA CYS A 166 1.16 40.99 50.91
C CYS A 166 2.16 39.84 50.71
N TRP A 167 3.32 39.92 51.37
CA TRP A 167 4.30 38.83 51.42
C TRP A 167 4.09 38.05 52.72
N GLU A 168 3.42 36.90 52.60
CA GLU A 168 3.12 36.05 53.73
C GLU A 168 3.45 34.58 53.45
N ARG A 169 3.48 33.77 54.51
CA ARG A 169 3.72 32.33 54.37
C ARG A 169 2.52 31.71 53.64
N PRO A 170 2.72 30.82 52.65
CA PRO A 170 1.60 30.24 51.92
C PRO A 170 0.58 29.50 52.80
N GLU A 171 1.00 29.02 53.98
CA GLU A 171 0.15 28.37 54.99
C GLU A 171 -0.80 29.33 55.70
N ASP A 172 -0.42 30.61 55.80
CA ASP A 172 -1.20 31.65 56.47
C ASP A 172 -2.06 32.46 55.49
N MET A 173 -1.97 32.15 54.19
CA MET A 173 -2.56 32.91 53.10
C MET A 173 -4.04 33.21 53.32
N ASP A 174 -4.38 34.50 53.35
CA ASP A 174 -5.75 35.00 53.57
C ASP A 174 -6.37 35.71 52.35
N THR A 175 -5.63 35.75 51.23
CA THR A 175 -6.06 36.35 49.97
C THR A 175 -7.13 35.51 49.23
N PRO A 176 -8.01 36.15 48.43
CA PRO A 176 -8.99 35.43 47.63
C PRO A 176 -8.36 34.45 46.63
N ARG A 177 -8.79 33.19 46.67
CA ARG A 177 -8.32 32.12 45.74
C ARG A 177 -9.15 32.07 44.46
N SER A 178 -9.34 33.23 43.84
CA SER A 178 -10.08 33.37 42.57
C SER A 178 -9.43 32.55 41.47
N VAL A 179 -10.25 31.95 40.59
CA VAL A 179 -9.78 31.11 39.48
C VAL A 179 -10.17 31.75 38.16
N PHE A 180 -9.19 31.89 37.26
CA PHE A 180 -9.41 32.40 35.91
C PHE A 180 -9.18 31.29 34.88
N LYS A 181 -9.92 31.36 33.78
CA LYS A 181 -9.89 30.36 32.71
C LYS A 181 -9.92 31.02 31.33
N VAL A 182 -9.37 30.32 30.36
CA VAL A 182 -9.63 30.56 28.93
C VAL A 182 -10.58 29.49 28.43
N ASP A 183 -11.51 29.89 27.57
CA ASP A 183 -12.56 29.05 27.00
C ASP A 183 -13.05 29.64 25.67
N ASN A 184 -14.10 29.06 25.09
CA ASN A 184 -14.67 29.52 23.81
C ASN A 184 -15.08 31.00 23.78
N ASN A 185 -15.38 31.60 24.95
CA ASN A 185 -15.74 33.01 25.04
C ASN A 185 -14.54 33.91 25.34
N ASN A 186 -13.47 33.35 25.91
CA ASN A 186 -12.26 34.04 26.32
C ASN A 186 -11.04 33.24 25.81
N PRO A 187 -10.70 33.33 24.51
CA PRO A 187 -9.67 32.49 23.91
C PRO A 187 -8.26 32.86 24.42
N GLY A 188 -7.37 31.87 24.49
CA GLY A 188 -5.96 32.04 24.88
C GLY A 188 -5.07 30.96 24.27
N SER A 189 -4.67 31.15 23.01
CA SER A 189 -3.90 30.15 22.25
C SER A 189 -2.42 30.07 22.66
N ASP A 190 -1.88 31.16 23.20
CA ASP A 190 -0.52 31.26 23.72
C ASP A 190 -0.29 30.32 24.91
N ILE A 191 -1.12 30.44 25.95
CA ILE A 191 -1.05 29.56 27.12
C ILE A 191 -1.42 28.11 26.77
N ALA A 192 -2.39 27.89 25.88
CA ALA A 192 -2.73 26.55 25.40
C ALA A 192 -1.53 25.88 24.70
N GLY A 193 -0.84 26.62 23.83
CA GLY A 193 0.36 26.16 23.13
C GLY A 193 1.51 25.84 24.09
N GLU A 194 1.75 26.69 25.09
CA GLU A 194 2.83 26.47 26.05
C GLU A 194 2.55 25.29 26.99
N ILE A 195 1.30 25.10 27.41
CA ILE A 195 0.92 23.91 28.20
C ILE A 195 1.10 22.63 27.37
N ALA A 196 0.71 22.65 26.10
CA ALA A 196 0.96 21.53 25.20
C ALA A 196 2.46 21.25 25.03
N ALA A 197 3.29 22.29 24.86
CA ALA A 197 4.74 22.17 24.78
C ALA A 197 5.34 21.56 26.07
N SER A 198 4.88 22.03 27.24
CA SER A 198 5.31 21.52 28.54
C SER A 198 5.00 20.03 28.70
N LEU A 199 3.76 19.62 28.41
CA LEU A 199 3.33 18.23 28.55
C LEU A 199 4.04 17.33 27.53
N ALA A 200 4.24 17.81 26.29
CA ALA A 200 4.99 17.09 25.27
C ALA A 200 6.46 16.90 25.65
N ALA A 201 7.15 17.96 26.10
CA ALA A 201 8.54 17.89 26.53
C ALA A 201 8.71 16.93 27.72
N ALA A 202 7.84 17.03 28.73
CA ALA A 202 7.87 16.15 29.89
C ALA A 202 7.57 14.68 29.50
N SER A 203 6.72 14.42 28.50
CA SER A 203 6.49 13.06 28.01
C SER A 203 7.77 12.41 27.47
N ILE A 204 8.66 13.19 26.84
CA ILE A 204 9.95 12.68 26.36
C ILE A 204 10.86 12.32 27.55
N LEU A 205 10.91 13.18 28.56
CA LEU A 205 11.67 12.96 29.79
C LEU A 205 11.24 11.66 30.48
N PHE A 206 9.95 11.49 30.75
CA PHE A 206 9.43 10.34 31.50
C PHE A 206 9.32 9.06 30.68
N ARG A 207 9.54 9.10 29.36
CA ARG A 207 9.33 7.97 28.45
C ARG A 207 9.98 6.67 28.91
N LYS A 208 11.17 6.75 29.51
CA LYS A 208 11.93 5.57 29.96
C LYS A 208 11.65 5.18 31.41
N CYS A 209 11.53 6.15 32.31
CA CYS A 209 11.41 5.91 33.75
C CYS A 209 9.97 5.74 34.23
N ASP A 210 8.99 6.35 33.54
CA ASP A 210 7.56 6.19 33.81
C ASP A 210 6.74 6.29 32.50
N PRO A 211 6.70 5.19 31.71
CA PRO A 211 6.01 5.17 30.42
C PRO A 211 4.50 5.45 30.52
N PHE A 212 3.86 5.09 31.65
CA PHE A 212 2.44 5.35 31.86
C PHE A 212 2.19 6.85 32.01
N TYR A 213 2.96 7.51 32.87
CA TYR A 213 2.87 8.95 33.04
C TYR A 213 3.26 9.70 31.77
N SER A 214 4.32 9.27 31.08
CA SER A 214 4.70 9.77 29.75
C SER A 214 3.52 9.75 28.77
N ASN A 215 2.80 8.63 28.68
CA ASN A 215 1.65 8.51 27.78
C ASN A 215 0.49 9.41 28.22
N LEU A 216 0.22 9.53 29.52
CA LEU A 216 -0.80 10.44 30.04
C LEU A 216 -0.51 11.90 29.64
N LEU A 217 0.74 12.33 29.78
CA LEU A 217 1.19 13.67 29.40
C LEU A 217 1.05 13.90 27.90
N LEU A 218 1.52 12.96 27.08
CA LEU A 218 1.43 13.06 25.62
C LEU A 218 -0.03 13.09 25.14
N GLN A 219 -0.90 12.25 25.71
CA GLN A 219 -2.32 12.25 25.39
C GLN A 219 -3.00 13.56 25.77
N ARG A 220 -2.58 14.21 26.87
CA ARG A 220 -3.12 15.53 27.23
C ARG A 220 -2.57 16.66 26.37
N ALA A 221 -1.30 16.58 25.98
CA ALA A 221 -0.64 17.58 25.12
C ALA A 221 -1.30 17.69 23.74
N ILE A 222 -1.90 16.61 23.26
CA ILE A 222 -2.52 16.57 21.94
C ILE A 222 -4.03 16.77 22.08
N THR A 223 -4.57 17.82 21.45
CA THR A 223 -6.01 17.93 21.19
C THR A 223 -6.39 16.81 20.23
N VAL A 224 -6.78 15.66 20.78
CA VAL A 224 -7.13 14.40 20.07
C VAL A 224 -6.11 14.03 19.00
N ASP A 225 -5.10 13.25 19.39
CA ASP A 225 -4.16 12.69 18.43
C ASP A 225 -4.85 11.62 17.58
N LEU A 226 -5.25 11.92 16.34
CA LEU A 226 -5.73 10.89 15.39
C LEU A 226 -4.66 10.51 14.35
N VAL A 227 -3.37 10.73 14.65
CA VAL A 227 -2.25 10.20 13.86
C VAL A 227 -2.13 8.69 14.08
N GLY A 228 -1.77 7.96 13.02
CA GLY A 228 -1.80 6.50 12.96
C GLY A 228 -3.09 5.97 12.32
N GLY A 229 -3.38 4.69 12.49
CA GLY A 229 -4.55 4.04 11.88
C GLY A 229 -4.38 3.77 10.38
N TYR A 230 -5.37 3.11 9.80
CA TYR A 230 -5.36 2.72 8.40
C TYR A 230 -6.11 3.72 7.52
N TYR A 231 -5.66 3.86 6.28
CA TYR A 231 -6.38 4.55 5.23
C TYR A 231 -7.33 3.61 4.49
N ASP A 232 -8.41 4.12 3.93
CA ASP A 232 -9.40 3.32 3.21
C ASP A 232 -9.01 3.11 1.75
N ALA A 233 -8.80 1.85 1.37
CA ALA A 233 -8.60 1.39 -0.01
C ALA A 233 -7.55 2.13 -0.88
N GLY A 234 -6.72 3.02 -0.34
CA GLY A 234 -5.73 3.83 -1.05
C GLY A 234 -6.14 5.28 -1.36
N ASP A 235 -7.35 5.69 -0.97
CA ASP A 235 -7.60 7.10 -0.68
C ASP A 235 -7.05 7.45 0.71
N ASN A 236 -6.94 8.73 1.04
CA ASN A 236 -6.38 9.15 2.33
C ASN A 236 -7.46 9.30 3.42
N MET A 237 -8.65 8.67 3.31
CA MET A 237 -9.67 8.69 4.36
C MET A 237 -9.35 7.73 5.50
N LYS A 238 -9.73 8.10 6.73
CA LYS A 238 -9.79 7.16 7.86
C LYS A 238 -11.24 6.99 8.29
N PHE A 239 -11.83 5.84 7.98
CA PHE A 239 -13.14 5.45 8.50
C PHE A 239 -12.97 4.49 9.68
N GLY A 240 -13.47 4.89 10.85
CA GLY A 240 -13.33 4.12 12.09
C GLY A 240 -14.12 2.80 12.07
N PHE A 241 -15.28 2.77 11.39
CA PHE A 241 -16.15 1.59 11.38
C PHE A 241 -15.55 0.39 10.62
N PRO A 242 -15.18 0.49 9.33
CA PRO A 242 -14.50 -0.60 8.63
C PRO A 242 -13.09 -0.89 9.19
N MET A 243 -12.40 0.11 9.75
CA MET A 243 -11.10 -0.10 10.41
C MET A 243 -11.24 -0.95 11.67
N ALA A 244 -12.25 -0.66 12.51
CA ALA A 244 -12.54 -1.45 13.70
C ALA A 244 -12.88 -2.89 13.31
N PHE A 245 -13.74 -3.10 12.32
CA PHE A 245 -14.06 -4.43 11.79
C PHE A 245 -12.82 -5.18 11.30
N THR A 246 -11.98 -4.53 10.49
CA THR A 246 -10.73 -5.11 10.00
C THR A 246 -9.81 -5.52 11.15
N THR A 247 -9.70 -4.67 12.18
CA THR A 247 -8.87 -4.94 13.35
C THR A 247 -9.43 -6.09 14.19
N THR A 248 -10.77 -6.19 14.35
CA THR A 248 -11.43 -7.34 14.99
C THR A 248 -11.14 -8.63 14.24
N MET A 249 -11.25 -8.62 12.91
CA MET A 249 -11.03 -9.81 12.08
C MET A 249 -9.57 -10.26 12.10
N LEU A 250 -8.62 -9.33 11.98
CA LEU A 250 -7.18 -9.64 12.11
C LEU A 250 -6.87 -10.23 13.49
N SER A 251 -7.40 -9.62 14.55
CA SER A 251 -7.25 -10.13 15.91
C SER A 251 -7.84 -11.53 16.05
N TRP A 252 -9.04 -11.77 15.53
CA TRP A 252 -9.68 -13.08 15.57
C TRP A 252 -8.86 -14.13 14.80
N SER A 253 -8.38 -13.79 13.60
CA SER A 253 -7.52 -14.67 12.82
C SER A 253 -6.24 -15.04 13.56
N LEU A 254 -5.60 -14.09 14.24
CA LEU A 254 -4.39 -14.35 15.02
C LEU A 254 -4.66 -15.17 16.28
N ILE A 255 -5.80 -14.98 16.94
CA ILE A 255 -6.20 -15.80 18.09
C ILE A 255 -6.41 -17.26 17.69
N GLU A 256 -7.01 -17.50 16.52
CA GLU A 256 -7.38 -18.84 16.07
C GLU A 256 -6.26 -19.54 15.29
N PHE A 257 -5.47 -18.78 14.54
CA PHE A 257 -4.50 -19.31 13.57
C PHE A 257 -3.09 -18.73 13.72
N GLY A 258 -2.82 -17.88 14.72
CA GLY A 258 -1.53 -17.22 14.89
C GLY A 258 -0.35 -18.20 15.00
N ASP A 259 -0.57 -19.35 15.62
CA ASP A 259 0.45 -20.42 15.71
C ASP A 259 0.87 -20.98 14.33
N LEU A 260 0.03 -20.83 13.29
CA LEU A 260 0.34 -21.25 11.92
C LEU A 260 1.20 -20.20 11.19
N MET A 261 1.12 -18.93 11.58
CA MET A 261 1.71 -17.80 10.85
C MET A 261 3.24 -17.70 10.95
N ASN A 262 3.90 -18.55 11.76
CA ASN A 262 5.37 -18.64 11.87
C ASN A 262 6.07 -17.26 12.01
N SER A 263 6.89 -16.86 11.04
CA SER A 263 7.63 -15.60 11.07
C SER A 263 6.77 -14.36 10.87
N GLU A 264 5.56 -14.52 10.29
CA GLU A 264 4.65 -13.40 10.03
C GLU A 264 3.79 -13.04 11.25
N LEU A 265 3.79 -13.87 12.30
CA LEU A 265 3.01 -13.60 13.52
C LEU A 265 3.33 -12.22 14.10
N SER A 266 4.61 -11.86 14.21
CA SER A 266 5.02 -10.55 14.73
C SER A 266 4.55 -9.39 13.84
N ASN A 267 4.64 -9.54 12.52
CA ASN A 267 4.17 -8.50 11.58
C ASN A 267 2.66 -8.32 11.68
N ALA A 268 1.91 -9.41 11.84
CA ALA A 268 0.47 -9.38 12.00
C ALA A 268 0.04 -8.83 13.37
N GLU A 269 0.78 -9.14 14.44
CA GLU A 269 0.62 -8.50 15.75
C GLU A 269 0.88 -6.99 15.66
N ASP A 270 1.94 -6.55 14.97
CA ASP A 270 2.23 -5.13 14.76
C ASP A 270 1.10 -4.44 13.97
N ALA A 271 0.53 -5.12 12.97
CA ALA A 271 -0.60 -4.62 12.21
C ALA A 271 -1.87 -4.46 13.08
N VAL A 272 -2.17 -5.42 13.95
CA VAL A 272 -3.28 -5.27 14.92
C VAL A 272 -2.98 -4.12 15.87
N ARG A 273 -1.77 -4.04 16.42
CA ARG A 273 -1.36 -2.96 17.34
C ARG A 273 -1.54 -1.58 16.72
N TRP A 274 -1.17 -1.43 15.43
CA TRP A 274 -1.34 -0.18 14.70
C TRP A 274 -2.82 0.27 14.63
N GLY A 275 -3.73 -0.68 14.38
CA GLY A 275 -5.17 -0.43 14.38
C GLY A 275 -5.68 -0.08 15.78
N THR A 276 -5.31 -0.88 16.79
CA THR A 276 -5.80 -0.68 18.16
C THR A 276 -5.25 0.59 18.81
N ASP A 277 -4.03 1.02 18.51
CA ASP A 277 -3.48 2.30 18.97
C ASP A 277 -4.32 3.48 18.47
N PHE A 278 -4.76 3.43 17.21
CA PHE A 278 -5.68 4.44 16.67
C PHE A 278 -7.04 4.38 17.36
N LEU A 279 -7.61 3.20 17.58
CA LEU A 279 -8.90 3.05 18.26
C LEU A 279 -8.85 3.50 19.73
N LEU A 280 -7.73 3.31 20.43
CA LEU A 280 -7.49 3.87 21.77
C LEU A 280 -7.43 5.40 21.74
N LYS A 281 -6.88 6.01 20.69
CA LYS A 281 -6.90 7.47 20.54
C LYS A 281 -8.31 7.98 20.23
N ALA A 282 -9.01 7.31 19.32
CA ALA A 282 -10.37 7.64 18.90
C ALA A 282 -11.42 7.55 20.02
N THR A 283 -11.12 6.78 21.08
CA THR A 283 -12.01 6.58 22.24
C THR A 283 -11.41 7.15 23.53
N SER A 284 -10.43 8.06 23.41
CA SER A 284 -9.70 8.62 24.56
C SER A 284 -10.53 9.53 25.46
N HIS A 285 -11.64 10.07 24.94
CA HIS A 285 -12.50 11.01 25.63
C HIS A 285 -13.76 10.32 26.17
N PRO A 286 -14.14 10.54 27.44
CA PRO A 286 -15.39 10.01 27.99
C PRO A 286 -16.60 10.47 27.17
N ASP A 287 -17.55 9.57 26.95
CA ASP A 287 -18.81 9.82 26.23
C ASP A 287 -18.63 10.46 24.82
N THR A 288 -17.47 10.28 24.19
CA THR A 288 -17.16 10.78 22.85
C THR A 288 -16.30 9.77 22.10
N ILE A 289 -16.70 9.44 20.86
CA ILE A 289 -15.93 8.55 19.99
C ILE A 289 -15.70 9.26 18.66
N TYR A 290 -14.45 9.38 18.25
CA TYR A 290 -14.07 9.93 16.95
C TYR A 290 -14.16 8.82 15.89
N VAL A 291 -14.95 9.07 14.84
CA VAL A 291 -15.38 8.02 13.91
C VAL A 291 -14.79 8.16 12.51
N GLN A 292 -14.31 9.35 12.15
CA GLN A 292 -13.80 9.63 10.80
C GLN A 292 -12.79 10.78 10.81
N VAL A 293 -11.77 10.68 9.95
CA VAL A 293 -10.81 11.75 9.64
C VAL A 293 -10.64 11.91 8.13
N GLY A 294 -10.84 13.13 7.63
CA GLY A 294 -10.74 13.49 6.21
C GLY A 294 -12.08 13.92 5.62
N ASP A 295 -12.04 14.50 4.42
CA ASP A 295 -13.24 14.83 3.65
C ASP A 295 -13.53 13.70 2.65
N PRO A 296 -14.63 12.96 2.81
CA PRO A 296 -14.88 11.76 2.02
C PRO A 296 -15.01 12.07 0.53
N ASN A 297 -15.55 13.23 0.15
CA ASN A 297 -15.74 13.54 -1.27
C ASN A 297 -14.43 13.98 -1.92
N MET A 298 -13.61 14.77 -1.22
CA MET A 298 -12.33 15.23 -1.74
C MET A 298 -11.29 14.12 -1.81
N ASP A 299 -11.15 13.34 -0.75
CA ASP A 299 -10.19 12.23 -0.69
C ASP A 299 -10.53 11.14 -1.73
N HIS A 300 -11.82 10.84 -1.97
CA HIS A 300 -12.20 9.89 -3.04
C HIS A 300 -12.02 10.45 -4.45
N ALA A 301 -11.98 11.78 -4.62
CA ALA A 301 -11.78 12.41 -5.91
C ALA A 301 -10.31 12.40 -6.38
N CYS A 302 -9.35 12.17 -5.47
CA CYS A 302 -7.91 12.22 -5.75
C CYS A 302 -7.18 11.00 -5.18
N TRP A 303 -6.59 10.19 -6.06
CA TRP A 303 -5.72 9.08 -5.66
C TRP A 303 -4.26 9.54 -5.68
N GLU A 304 -3.74 9.87 -4.51
CA GLU A 304 -2.38 10.38 -4.34
C GLU A 304 -1.62 9.64 -3.23
N ARG A 305 -0.32 9.92 -3.13
CA ARG A 305 0.49 9.35 -2.05
C ARG A 305 0.10 10.03 -0.73
N PRO A 306 -0.01 9.29 0.39
CA PRO A 306 -0.32 9.90 1.69
C PRO A 306 0.65 11.03 2.09
N GLU A 307 1.89 11.00 1.61
CA GLU A 307 2.89 12.05 1.86
C GLU A 307 2.63 13.37 1.11
N ASP A 308 1.83 13.34 0.05
CA ASP A 308 1.48 14.51 -0.77
C ASP A 308 0.10 15.09 -0.42
N MET A 309 -0.61 14.47 0.53
CA MET A 309 -2.00 14.77 0.88
C MET A 309 -2.23 16.24 1.25
N ASP A 310 -3.10 16.92 0.50
CA ASP A 310 -3.45 18.32 0.71
C ASP A 310 -4.94 18.58 1.02
N THR A 311 -5.75 17.52 1.18
CA THR A 311 -7.18 17.62 1.53
C THR A 311 -7.41 18.03 2.99
N PRO A 312 -8.55 18.69 3.30
CA PRO A 312 -8.92 19.00 4.68
C PRO A 312 -9.02 17.76 5.56
N ARG A 313 -8.40 17.80 6.74
CA ARG A 313 -8.41 16.69 7.71
C ARG A 313 -9.49 16.86 8.78
N SER A 314 -10.72 17.10 8.34
CA SER A 314 -11.89 17.25 9.21
C SER A 314 -12.10 16.00 10.08
N VAL A 315 -12.56 16.19 11.31
CA VAL A 315 -12.77 15.11 12.28
C VAL A 315 -14.23 15.05 12.68
N PHE A 316 -14.83 13.86 12.61
CA PHE A 316 -16.22 13.62 12.99
C PHE A 316 -16.31 12.70 14.20
N LYS A 317 -17.35 12.89 15.03
CA LYS A 317 -17.54 12.17 16.29
C LYS A 317 -19.00 11.81 16.54
N VAL A 318 -19.19 10.78 17.36
CA VAL A 318 -20.46 10.46 18.03
C VAL A 318 -20.34 10.73 19.53
N ASP A 319 -21.45 11.07 20.15
CA ASP A 319 -21.56 11.41 21.55
C ASP A 319 -22.96 11.07 22.09
N ASN A 320 -23.28 11.52 23.30
CA ASN A 320 -24.59 11.29 23.92
C ASN A 320 -25.76 11.95 23.17
N ASN A 321 -25.53 12.98 22.36
CA ASN A 321 -26.56 13.67 21.57
C ASN A 321 -26.65 13.10 20.15
N ASN A 322 -25.55 12.55 19.63
CA ASN A 322 -25.47 11.87 18.34
C ASN A 322 -24.95 10.44 18.56
N PRO A 323 -25.82 9.49 18.96
CA PRO A 323 -25.40 8.13 19.27
C PRO A 323 -24.80 7.39 18.07
N GLY A 324 -23.94 6.40 18.36
CA GLY A 324 -23.29 5.55 17.36
C GLY A 324 -22.92 4.18 17.92
N SER A 325 -23.93 3.40 18.28
CA SER A 325 -23.80 2.07 18.90
C SER A 325 -23.19 1.02 17.99
N ASP A 326 -23.40 1.15 16.68
CA ASP A 326 -22.80 0.32 15.64
C ASP A 326 -21.28 0.40 15.72
N ILE A 327 -20.71 1.56 15.37
CA ILE A 327 -19.26 1.76 15.41
C ILE A 327 -18.69 1.57 16.81
N ALA A 328 -19.37 2.02 17.86
CA ALA A 328 -18.92 1.80 19.24
C ALA A 328 -18.87 0.31 19.61
N GLY A 329 -19.89 -0.46 19.22
CA GLY A 329 -19.94 -1.92 19.44
C GLY A 329 -18.83 -2.65 18.69
N GLU A 330 -18.54 -2.26 17.45
CA GLU A 330 -17.42 -2.83 16.68
C GLU A 330 -16.05 -2.43 17.25
N ILE A 331 -15.86 -1.19 17.71
CA ILE A 331 -14.62 -0.79 18.39
C ILE A 331 -14.45 -1.59 19.69
N ALA A 332 -15.52 -1.79 20.46
CA ALA A 332 -15.46 -2.63 21.65
C ALA A 332 -15.09 -4.09 21.31
N ALA A 333 -15.66 -4.65 20.25
CA ALA A 333 -15.32 -5.99 19.76
C ALA A 333 -13.84 -6.09 19.37
N SER A 334 -13.34 -5.11 18.61
CA SER A 334 -11.94 -5.01 18.17
C SER A 334 -10.97 -5.00 19.34
N LEU A 335 -11.18 -4.09 20.28
CA LEU A 335 -10.33 -3.93 21.46
C LEU A 335 -10.42 -5.17 22.38
N ALA A 336 -11.61 -5.78 22.52
CA ALA A 336 -11.78 -7.00 23.30
C ALA A 336 -11.06 -8.20 22.65
N ALA A 337 -11.18 -8.38 21.33
CA ALA A 337 -10.46 -9.42 20.59
C ALA A 337 -8.94 -9.22 20.72
N ALA A 338 -8.43 -8.03 20.41
CA ALA A 338 -7.02 -7.72 20.52
C ALA A 338 -6.48 -7.88 21.96
N SER A 339 -7.30 -7.63 22.99
CA SER A 339 -6.90 -7.90 24.38
C SER A 339 -6.60 -9.37 24.64
N ILE A 340 -7.28 -10.30 23.96
CA ILE A 340 -7.01 -11.74 24.07
C ILE A 340 -5.67 -12.05 23.38
N LEU A 341 -5.47 -11.51 22.17
CA LEU A 341 -4.24 -11.69 21.40
C LEU A 341 -3.01 -11.26 22.21
N PHE A 342 -2.99 -10.01 22.71
CA PHE A 342 -1.84 -9.46 23.43
C PHE A 342 -1.69 -9.96 24.87
N ARG A 343 -2.62 -10.79 25.37
CA ARG A 343 -2.67 -11.19 26.79
C ARG A 343 -1.37 -11.81 27.30
N LYS A 344 -0.67 -12.57 26.44
CA LYS A 344 0.57 -13.25 26.81
C LYS A 344 1.82 -12.40 26.53
N CYS A 345 1.87 -11.75 25.38
CA CYS A 345 3.07 -11.02 24.93
C CYS A 345 3.16 -9.58 25.48
N ASP A 346 2.02 -8.94 25.76
CA ASP A 346 1.96 -7.59 26.35
C ASP A 346 0.74 -7.45 27.29
N PRO A 347 0.84 -7.95 28.53
CA PRO A 347 -0.28 -7.95 29.49
C PRO A 347 -0.78 -6.55 29.87
N PHE A 348 0.10 -5.54 29.84
CA PHE A 348 -0.28 -4.16 30.16
C PHE A 348 -1.13 -3.56 29.05
N TYR A 349 -0.70 -3.71 27.79
CA TYR A 349 -1.49 -3.27 26.65
C TYR A 349 -2.79 -4.05 26.54
N SER A 350 -2.75 -5.37 26.74
CA SER A 350 -3.95 -6.21 26.83
C SER A 350 -4.97 -5.69 27.83
N ASN A 351 -4.54 -5.33 29.06
CA ASN A 351 -5.45 -4.77 30.06
C ASN A 351 -5.98 -3.40 29.65
N LEU A 352 -5.14 -2.52 29.08
CA LEU A 352 -5.57 -1.22 28.56
C LEU A 352 -6.67 -1.36 27.49
N LEU A 353 -6.46 -2.27 26.52
CA LEU A 353 -7.43 -2.58 25.47
C LEU A 353 -8.73 -3.11 26.08
N LEU A 354 -8.65 -4.04 27.04
CA LEU A 354 -9.83 -4.63 27.67
C LEU A 354 -10.63 -3.60 28.47
N GLN A 355 -9.97 -2.77 29.28
CA GLN A 355 -10.66 -1.71 30.03
C GLN A 355 -11.33 -0.72 29.07
N ARG A 356 -10.65 -0.35 27.98
CA ARG A 356 -11.25 0.53 26.98
C ARG A 356 -12.45 -0.14 26.31
N ALA A 357 -12.35 -1.40 25.91
CA ALA A 357 -13.44 -2.16 25.30
C ALA A 357 -14.70 -2.15 26.18
N ILE A 358 -14.55 -2.35 27.50
CA ILE A 358 -15.66 -2.31 28.47
C ILE A 358 -16.31 -0.92 28.50
N THR A 359 -15.51 0.15 28.57
CA THR A 359 -16.04 1.52 28.61
C THR A 359 -16.74 1.92 27.31
N VAL A 360 -16.19 1.53 26.16
CA VAL A 360 -16.76 1.82 24.83
C VAL A 360 -18.06 1.04 24.62
N PHE A 361 -18.12 -0.23 25.05
CA PHE A 361 -19.35 -1.01 25.00
C PHE A 361 -20.44 -0.42 25.91
N THR A 362 -20.05 0.07 27.09
CA THR A 362 -20.98 0.76 28.00
C THR A 362 -21.56 2.01 27.35
N PHE A 363 -20.75 2.78 26.62
CA PHE A 363 -21.24 3.91 25.82
C PHE A 363 -22.21 3.44 24.72
N ALA A 364 -21.83 2.41 23.95
CA ALA A 364 -22.63 1.85 22.86
C ALA A 364 -24.03 1.41 23.32
N ASP A 365 -24.11 0.72 24.47
CA ASP A 365 -25.37 0.21 25.01
C ASP A 365 -26.21 1.30 25.69
N LYS A 366 -25.57 2.28 26.32
CA LYS A 366 -26.22 3.39 27.03
C LYS A 366 -26.85 4.40 26.06
N TYR A 367 -26.17 4.73 24.97
CA TYR A 367 -26.62 5.68 23.97
C TYR A 367 -26.91 4.92 22.67
N ARG A 368 -28.14 4.40 22.55
CA ARG A 368 -28.53 3.54 21.43
C ARG A 368 -28.92 4.30 20.18
N GLY A 369 -28.24 4.04 19.07
CA GLY A 369 -28.59 4.55 17.74
C GLY A 369 -27.47 4.34 16.72
N PRO A 370 -27.78 4.26 15.42
CA PRO A 370 -26.75 4.11 14.39
C PRO A 370 -26.03 5.43 14.13
N TYR A 371 -24.71 5.41 13.97
CA TYR A 371 -23.90 6.63 13.82
C TYR A 371 -24.29 7.45 12.57
N SER A 372 -24.72 6.75 11.52
CA SER A 372 -25.15 7.37 10.26
C SER A 372 -26.48 8.12 10.38
N ALA A 373 -27.20 8.04 11.50
CA ALA A 373 -28.36 8.91 11.75
C ALA A 373 -27.95 10.36 11.99
N GLY A 374 -26.87 10.58 12.76
CA GLY A 374 -26.34 11.90 13.07
C GLY A 374 -25.32 12.43 12.07
N LEU A 375 -24.62 11.53 11.37
CA LEU A 375 -23.49 11.87 10.48
C LEU A 375 -23.75 11.52 9.01
N LYS A 376 -25.02 11.46 8.60
CA LYS A 376 -25.40 10.99 7.26
C LYS A 376 -24.66 11.72 6.13
N PRO A 377 -24.59 13.07 6.10
CA PRO A 377 -23.88 13.76 5.01
C PRO A 377 -22.38 13.44 4.92
N GLU A 378 -21.77 13.01 6.03
CA GLU A 378 -20.33 12.81 6.16
C GLU A 378 -19.90 11.35 5.96
N VAL A 379 -20.80 10.39 6.23
CA VAL A 379 -20.46 8.95 6.21
C VAL A 379 -21.19 8.19 5.10
N CYS A 380 -22.30 8.72 4.60
CA CYS A 380 -23.06 8.14 3.51
C CYS A 380 -22.74 8.81 2.16
N PRO A 381 -22.70 8.05 1.05
CA PRO A 381 -23.10 6.65 0.90
C PRO A 381 -21.97 5.63 1.16
N PHE A 382 -20.86 6.02 1.78
CA PHE A 382 -19.65 5.19 1.90
C PHE A 382 -19.84 4.04 2.90
N TYR A 383 -20.02 4.36 4.18
CA TYR A 383 -20.12 3.37 5.26
C TYR A 383 -21.38 3.58 6.11
N CYS A 384 -22.55 3.80 5.50
CA CYS A 384 -23.80 3.89 6.26
C CYS A 384 -24.06 2.61 7.07
N SER A 385 -24.65 2.74 8.25
CA SER A 385 -25.26 1.58 8.90
C SER A 385 -26.55 1.20 8.16
N TYR A 386 -26.58 0.01 7.55
CA TYR A 386 -27.77 -0.51 6.86
C TYR A 386 -28.46 -1.63 7.64
N SER A 387 -27.72 -2.49 8.34
CA SER A 387 -28.31 -3.51 9.24
C SER A 387 -28.85 -2.94 10.55
N GLY A 388 -28.45 -1.72 10.90
CA GLY A 388 -28.70 -1.13 12.21
C GLY A 388 -27.46 -1.21 13.11
N TYR A 389 -27.69 -1.18 14.43
CA TYR A 389 -26.64 -1.23 15.45
C TYR A 389 -26.76 -2.45 16.39
N GLN A 390 -27.85 -3.20 16.22
CA GLN A 390 -28.26 -4.25 17.13
C GLN A 390 -27.30 -5.43 17.10
N ASP A 391 -26.79 -5.74 15.91
CA ASP A 391 -25.81 -6.78 15.66
C ASP A 391 -24.42 -6.43 16.22
N GLU A 392 -23.95 -5.18 16.15
CA GLU A 392 -22.71 -4.78 16.83
C GLU A 392 -22.81 -4.82 18.36
N LEU A 393 -23.98 -4.55 18.95
CA LEU A 393 -24.18 -4.74 20.39
C LEU A 393 -24.06 -6.20 20.80
N LEU A 394 -24.62 -7.12 20.01
CA LEU A 394 -24.47 -8.56 20.26
C LEU A 394 -23.03 -9.02 20.02
N TRP A 395 -22.38 -8.52 18.98
CA TRP A 395 -20.99 -8.82 18.63
C TRP A 395 -19.99 -8.34 19.69
N GLY A 396 -20.12 -7.09 20.13
CA GLY A 396 -19.30 -6.52 21.20
C GLY A 396 -19.47 -7.27 22.53
N ALA A 397 -20.71 -7.62 22.90
CA ALA A 397 -20.98 -8.42 24.08
C ALA A 397 -20.36 -9.84 23.97
N ALA A 398 -20.46 -10.48 22.81
CA ALA A 398 -19.87 -11.80 22.59
C ALA A 398 -18.33 -11.79 22.74
N TRP A 399 -17.66 -10.77 22.19
CA TRP A 399 -16.21 -10.61 22.35
C TRP A 399 -15.80 -10.26 23.77
N LEU A 400 -16.54 -9.39 24.46
CA LEU A 400 -16.30 -9.09 25.86
C LEU A 400 -16.50 -10.31 26.75
N TYR A 401 -17.51 -11.14 26.46
CA TYR A 401 -17.66 -12.43 27.13
C TYR A 401 -16.43 -13.31 26.91
N LYS A 402 -15.99 -13.49 25.66
CA LYS A 402 -14.80 -14.29 25.34
C LYS A 402 -13.53 -13.74 26.00
N ALA A 403 -13.38 -12.43 26.09
CA ALA A 403 -12.21 -11.79 26.68
C ALA A 403 -12.21 -11.88 28.21
N THR A 404 -13.35 -11.69 28.87
CA THR A 404 -13.44 -11.57 30.35
C THR A 404 -13.88 -12.84 31.06
N SER A 405 -14.55 -13.75 30.36
CA SER A 405 -15.34 -14.84 30.94
C SER A 405 -16.42 -14.36 31.93
N ASN A 406 -16.80 -13.08 31.89
CA ASN A 406 -17.81 -12.52 32.78
C ASN A 406 -19.22 -12.91 32.28
N PRO A 407 -20.00 -13.69 33.05
CA PRO A 407 -21.30 -14.19 32.61
C PRO A 407 -22.32 -13.08 32.32
N THR A 408 -22.13 -11.86 32.82
CA THR A 408 -23.03 -10.72 32.54
C THR A 408 -23.15 -10.45 31.04
N TYR A 409 -22.06 -10.59 30.26
CA TYR A 409 -22.10 -10.38 28.81
C TYR A 409 -22.82 -11.51 28.08
N LEU A 410 -22.65 -12.76 28.52
CA LEU A 410 -23.44 -13.87 27.99
C LEU A 410 -24.92 -13.71 28.31
N SER A 411 -25.25 -13.30 29.54
CA SER A 411 -26.64 -12.98 29.92
C SER A 411 -27.19 -11.81 29.11
N TYR A 412 -26.38 -10.81 28.78
CA TYR A 412 -26.77 -9.71 27.90
C TYR A 412 -27.17 -10.25 26.52
N VAL A 413 -26.35 -11.10 25.90
CA VAL A 413 -26.64 -11.72 24.61
C VAL A 413 -27.91 -12.57 24.67
N GLN A 414 -28.09 -13.38 25.71
CA GLN A 414 -29.28 -14.22 25.87
C GLN A 414 -30.56 -13.42 26.09
N THR A 415 -30.48 -12.33 26.86
CA THR A 415 -31.64 -11.50 27.21
C THR A 415 -32.05 -10.58 26.06
N ASN A 416 -31.07 -9.99 25.39
CA ASN A 416 -31.32 -9.02 24.34
C ASN A 416 -31.37 -9.65 22.94
N GLY A 417 -30.86 -10.87 22.77
CA GLY A 417 -30.69 -11.54 21.48
C GLY A 417 -31.90 -11.42 20.55
N ARG A 418 -33.08 -11.91 20.98
CA ARG A 418 -34.32 -11.81 20.19
C ARG A 418 -34.70 -10.38 19.81
N ASN A 419 -34.56 -9.42 20.74
CA ASN A 419 -34.93 -8.03 20.49
C ASN A 419 -33.90 -7.31 19.60
N LEU A 420 -32.68 -7.83 19.53
CA LEU A 420 -31.57 -7.31 18.73
C LEU A 420 -31.33 -8.13 17.45
N GLY A 421 -32.31 -8.94 17.03
CA GLY A 421 -32.25 -9.67 15.76
C GLY A 421 -31.31 -10.87 15.75
N ALA A 422 -30.95 -11.44 16.91
CA ALA A 422 -30.08 -12.62 16.97
C ALA A 422 -30.65 -13.85 16.22
N ASP A 423 -31.96 -13.88 15.97
CA ASP A 423 -32.68 -14.90 15.23
C ASP A 423 -33.07 -14.48 13.79
N GLU A 424 -32.70 -13.28 13.35
CA GLU A 424 -32.94 -12.85 11.97
C GLU A 424 -32.13 -13.69 10.97
N PHE A 425 -32.73 -13.95 9.80
CA PHE A 425 -32.04 -14.72 8.77
C PHE A 425 -31.05 -13.84 8.03
N ASP A 426 -29.76 -14.11 8.18
CA ASP A 426 -28.68 -13.37 7.52
C ASP A 426 -27.90 -14.28 6.58
N ASN A 427 -27.67 -13.79 5.36
CA ASN A 427 -26.85 -14.46 4.36
C ASN A 427 -25.50 -13.78 4.14
N MET A 428 -25.12 -12.82 5.00
CA MET A 428 -23.91 -12.03 4.85
C MET A 428 -23.25 -11.78 6.20
N PHE A 429 -21.92 -11.89 6.23
CA PHE A 429 -21.09 -11.40 7.32
C PHE A 429 -20.19 -10.30 6.77
N SER A 430 -20.24 -9.10 7.32
CA SER A 430 -19.54 -7.93 6.77
C SER A 430 -19.18 -6.89 7.83
N TRP A 431 -18.60 -5.76 7.38
CA TRP A 431 -18.36 -4.62 8.25
C TRP A 431 -19.65 -3.97 8.77
N ASP A 432 -20.81 -4.22 8.14
CA ASP A 432 -22.12 -3.66 8.53
C ASP A 432 -23.06 -4.67 9.20
N ASN A 433 -22.87 -5.98 8.97
CA ASN A 433 -23.70 -7.04 9.56
C ASN A 433 -22.84 -8.06 10.33
N LYS A 434 -23.05 -8.16 11.65
CA LYS A 434 -22.29 -9.01 12.59
C LYS A 434 -23.03 -10.23 13.11
N HIS A 435 -24.33 -10.37 12.85
CA HIS A 435 -25.14 -11.42 13.46
C HIS A 435 -24.53 -12.81 13.23
N VAL A 436 -24.12 -13.09 12.00
CA VAL A 436 -23.44 -14.34 11.62
C VAL A 436 -22.14 -14.55 12.40
N GLY A 437 -21.31 -13.51 12.50
CA GLY A 437 -20.04 -13.56 13.24
C GLY A 437 -20.27 -13.87 14.71
N ALA A 438 -21.22 -13.18 15.35
CA ALA A 438 -21.58 -13.40 16.75
C ALA A 438 -22.10 -14.81 17.00
N ARG A 439 -22.95 -15.34 16.10
CA ARG A 439 -23.45 -16.72 16.12
C ARG A 439 -22.32 -17.74 16.04
N ILE A 440 -21.40 -17.58 15.10
CA ILE A 440 -20.23 -18.47 14.96
C ILE A 440 -19.35 -18.41 16.21
N LEU A 441 -19.03 -17.20 16.71
CA LEU A 441 -18.20 -17.03 17.89
C LEU A 441 -18.78 -17.74 19.12
N LEU A 442 -20.09 -17.59 19.35
CA LEU A 442 -20.80 -18.16 20.50
C LEU A 442 -21.15 -19.64 20.33
N SER A 443 -21.26 -20.14 19.10
CA SER A 443 -21.52 -21.57 18.84
C SER A 443 -20.45 -22.48 19.46
N LYS A 444 -19.20 -21.99 19.60
CA LYS A 444 -18.13 -22.71 20.29
C LYS A 444 -18.47 -22.98 21.76
N GLU A 445 -19.17 -22.08 22.43
CA GLU A 445 -19.60 -22.27 23.82
C GLU A 445 -20.65 -23.37 23.95
N PHE A 446 -21.54 -23.50 22.96
CA PHE A 446 -22.45 -24.65 22.87
C PHE A 446 -21.66 -25.95 22.62
N LEU A 447 -20.77 -25.97 21.63
CA LEU A 447 -20.05 -27.18 21.21
C LEU A 447 -19.02 -27.69 22.23
N ILE A 448 -18.33 -26.77 22.93
CA ILE A 448 -17.23 -27.11 23.84
C ILE A 448 -17.71 -27.13 25.30
N HIS A 449 -18.57 -26.19 25.70
CA HIS A 449 -19.00 -26.01 27.09
C HIS A 449 -20.47 -26.42 27.34
N ASN A 450 -21.17 -26.95 26.33
CA ASN A 450 -22.53 -27.48 26.42
C ASN A 450 -23.56 -26.47 26.98
N VAL A 451 -23.40 -25.19 26.65
CA VAL A 451 -24.33 -24.13 27.05
C VAL A 451 -25.60 -24.21 26.19
N LYS A 452 -26.58 -25.03 26.61
CA LYS A 452 -27.81 -25.32 25.84
C LYS A 452 -28.60 -24.09 25.40
N ALA A 453 -28.53 -22.99 26.14
CA ALA A 453 -29.20 -21.73 25.77
C ALA A 453 -28.68 -21.11 24.46
N LEU A 454 -27.58 -21.61 23.89
CA LEU A 454 -27.00 -21.18 22.62
C LEU A 454 -27.23 -22.16 21.46
N GLU A 455 -28.14 -23.13 21.62
CA GLU A 455 -28.48 -24.11 20.57
C GLU A 455 -28.93 -23.42 19.27
N GLU A 456 -29.80 -22.41 19.38
CA GLU A 456 -30.27 -21.60 18.23
C GLU A 456 -29.11 -20.86 17.53
N TYR A 457 -28.12 -20.37 18.29
CA TYR A 457 -26.94 -19.70 17.72
C TYR A 457 -26.10 -20.66 16.89
N LYS A 458 -25.95 -21.91 17.35
CA LYS A 458 -25.27 -22.97 16.60
C LYS A 458 -26.05 -23.35 15.35
N GLU A 459 -27.37 -23.51 15.44
CA GLU A 459 -28.20 -23.87 14.27
C GLU A 459 -28.11 -22.82 13.16
N HIS A 460 -28.16 -21.54 13.52
CA HIS A 460 -28.00 -20.46 12.55
C HIS A 460 -26.57 -20.37 11.98
N ALA A 461 -25.54 -20.61 12.80
CA ALA A 461 -24.16 -20.69 12.33
C ALA A 461 -23.97 -21.82 11.30
N ASP A 462 -24.51 -23.02 11.58
CA ASP A 462 -24.47 -24.16 10.65
C ASP A 462 -25.20 -23.83 9.35
N SER A 463 -26.37 -23.21 9.42
CA SER A 463 -27.16 -22.80 8.26
C SER A 463 -26.36 -21.83 7.36
N PHE A 464 -25.77 -20.80 7.96
CA PHE A 464 -24.92 -19.86 7.22
C PHE A 464 -23.71 -20.56 6.60
N ILE A 465 -22.96 -21.35 7.37
CA ILE A 465 -21.78 -22.09 6.89
C ILE A 465 -22.17 -23.03 5.72
N CYS A 466 -23.29 -23.74 5.82
CA CYS A 466 -23.78 -24.59 4.73
C CYS A 466 -24.18 -23.77 3.49
N SER A 467 -24.63 -22.53 3.65
CA SER A 467 -24.97 -21.64 2.54
C SER A 467 -23.73 -21.11 1.78
N VAL A 468 -22.59 -21.00 2.47
CA VAL A 468 -21.30 -20.50 1.95
C VAL A 468 -20.24 -21.59 1.72
N ILE A 469 -20.59 -22.88 1.79
CA ILE A 469 -19.69 -23.96 1.39
C ILE A 469 -20.03 -24.39 -0.05
N PRO A 470 -19.11 -24.25 -1.02
CA PRO A 470 -19.33 -24.75 -2.38
C PRO A 470 -19.60 -26.26 -2.38
N GLY A 471 -20.70 -26.68 -3.00
CA GLY A 471 -21.07 -28.10 -3.11
C GLY A 471 -21.91 -28.65 -1.95
N ALA A 472 -22.23 -27.84 -0.94
CA ALA A 472 -23.22 -28.22 0.07
C ALA A 472 -24.65 -28.27 -0.53
N PRO A 473 -25.55 -29.15 -0.03
CA PRO A 473 -26.90 -29.33 -0.58
C PRO A 473 -27.77 -28.07 -0.64
N PHE A 474 -27.45 -27.06 0.16
CA PHE A 474 -28.20 -25.81 0.32
C PHE A 474 -27.32 -24.56 0.06
N SER A 475 -26.23 -24.70 -0.69
CA SER A 475 -25.38 -23.55 -1.03
C SER A 475 -26.16 -22.53 -1.87
N SER A 476 -26.22 -21.28 -1.39
CA SER A 476 -26.93 -20.17 -2.05
C SER A 476 -26.01 -18.99 -2.40
N SER A 477 -24.75 -19.05 -1.98
CA SER A 477 -23.77 -17.97 -2.17
C SER A 477 -23.13 -18.01 -3.55
N GLN A 478 -23.15 -16.87 -4.24
CA GLN A 478 -22.40 -16.66 -5.49
C GLN A 478 -21.07 -15.99 -5.16
N TYR A 479 -19.96 -16.65 -5.49
CA TYR A 479 -18.63 -16.08 -5.28
C TYR A 479 -18.27 -15.18 -6.44
N THR A 480 -18.00 -13.91 -6.17
CA THR A 480 -17.29 -13.04 -7.10
C THR A 480 -15.85 -13.56 -7.27
N PRO A 481 -15.33 -13.71 -8.50
CA PRO A 481 -13.91 -13.98 -8.71
C PRO A 481 -13.11 -12.73 -8.32
N VAL A 482 -12.65 -12.65 -7.07
CA VAL A 482 -11.90 -11.48 -6.56
C VAL A 482 -10.43 -11.54 -7.00
N PHE A 483 -9.98 -10.49 -7.67
CA PHE A 483 -8.59 -10.02 -7.68
C PHE A 483 -8.42 -8.99 -6.57
N GLY A 484 -7.30 -9.09 -5.85
CA GLY A 484 -6.83 -8.07 -4.93
C GLY A 484 -5.36 -8.32 -4.67
N SER A 485 -4.51 -7.41 -5.15
CA SER A 485 -3.11 -7.30 -4.82
C SER A 485 -2.91 -7.11 -3.32
N CYS A 486 -2.59 -8.18 -2.59
CA CYS A 486 -1.87 -8.10 -1.32
C CYS A 486 -0.71 -9.09 -1.40
N LEU A 487 0.49 -8.55 -1.56
CA LEU A 487 1.72 -9.25 -1.23
C LEU A 487 1.72 -9.48 0.29
N ALA A 488 1.52 -10.71 0.71
CA ALA A 488 1.97 -11.21 2.01
C ALA A 488 2.09 -12.74 1.90
N ASN A 489 3.21 -13.21 1.38
CA ASN A 489 3.57 -14.62 1.44
C ASN A 489 4.08 -14.91 2.86
N GLY A 490 3.53 -15.94 3.48
CA GLY A 490 4.14 -16.52 4.67
C GLY A 490 3.38 -17.74 5.14
N GLU A 491 3.60 -18.89 4.50
CA GLU A 491 3.57 -20.15 5.25
C GLU A 491 4.42 -21.22 4.57
N TYR A 492 5.63 -21.33 5.12
CA TYR A 492 6.51 -22.47 5.07
C TYR A 492 5.94 -23.57 5.97
N LEU A 493 5.66 -24.75 5.43
CA LEU A 493 5.64 -25.99 6.22
C LEU A 493 6.96 -26.71 5.99
N GLY A 494 7.79 -26.71 7.03
CA GLY A 494 9.07 -27.40 7.05
C GLY A 494 8.92 -28.92 7.13
N GLY A 495 9.84 -29.62 6.47
CA GLY A 495 10.14 -31.02 6.68
C GLY A 495 11.63 -31.25 6.43
N GLY A 496 12.43 -31.26 7.50
CA GLY A 496 13.87 -31.49 7.42
C GLY A 496 14.25 -32.97 7.28
N ARG A 497 15.25 -33.25 6.44
CA ARG A 497 16.45 -34.11 6.64
C ARG A 497 16.88 -34.75 5.32
N GLY A 498 18.17 -34.62 5.00
CA GLY A 498 18.86 -35.53 4.09
C GLY A 498 19.90 -34.86 3.20
N LEU A 499 21.16 -34.84 3.66
CA LEU A 499 22.31 -34.77 2.77
C LEU A 499 22.31 -36.04 1.90
N SER A 500 22.15 -35.90 0.57
CA SER A 500 22.69 -36.82 -0.45
C SER A 500 22.11 -36.50 -1.84
N GLY A 501 22.98 -36.17 -2.80
CA GLY A 501 22.78 -36.51 -4.21
C GLY A 501 22.10 -35.46 -5.10
N SER A 502 22.77 -35.14 -6.20
CA SER A 502 22.32 -34.24 -7.26
C SER A 502 21.11 -34.77 -8.03
N SER A 503 19.90 -34.35 -7.66
CA SER A 503 18.73 -34.34 -8.55
C SER A 503 17.76 -33.24 -8.13
N GLY A 504 17.37 -32.34 -9.04
CA GLY A 504 16.44 -31.24 -8.75
C GLY A 504 15.07 -31.71 -8.22
N ALA A 505 14.35 -30.82 -7.53
CA ALA A 505 13.05 -31.12 -6.94
C ALA A 505 11.93 -31.03 -7.99
N VAL A 506 10.98 -31.98 -8.02
CA VAL A 506 9.85 -31.96 -8.96
C VAL A 506 8.53 -31.87 -8.20
N PHE A 507 7.70 -30.90 -8.57
CA PHE A 507 6.41 -30.60 -7.97
C PHE A 507 5.31 -30.78 -9.01
N ASP A 508 4.68 -31.95 -9.00
CA ASP A 508 3.58 -32.32 -9.89
C ASP A 508 2.26 -31.72 -9.38
N ILE A 509 1.59 -30.91 -10.21
CA ILE A 509 0.34 -30.20 -9.83
C ILE A 509 -0.77 -31.16 -9.38
N THR A 510 -0.79 -32.43 -9.81
CA THR A 510 -1.80 -33.42 -9.38
C THR A 510 -1.65 -33.78 -7.91
N LYS A 511 -0.45 -33.63 -7.35
CA LYS A 511 -0.20 -33.77 -5.91
C LYS A 511 -0.71 -32.58 -5.10
N PHE A 512 -1.06 -31.49 -5.77
CA PHE A 512 -1.64 -30.27 -5.19
C PHE A 512 -3.13 -30.12 -5.52
N GLY A 513 -3.79 -31.21 -5.94
CA GLY A 513 -5.24 -31.24 -6.18
C GLY A 513 -5.67 -30.93 -7.61
N ALA A 514 -4.74 -30.86 -8.56
CA ALA A 514 -5.10 -30.72 -9.98
C ALA A 514 -5.79 -31.98 -10.51
N VAL A 515 -6.90 -31.79 -11.24
CA VAL A 515 -7.64 -32.87 -11.90
C VAL A 515 -7.58 -32.67 -13.40
N GLY A 516 -7.10 -33.69 -14.11
CA GLY A 516 -6.86 -33.65 -15.56
C GLY A 516 -8.09 -33.93 -16.44
N ASP A 517 -9.28 -33.51 -16.01
CA ASP A 517 -10.59 -33.79 -16.65
C ASP A 517 -11.07 -32.71 -17.63
N GLY A 518 -10.39 -31.56 -17.69
CA GLY A 518 -10.77 -30.40 -18.50
C GLY A 518 -11.96 -29.61 -17.98
N ALA A 519 -12.47 -29.93 -16.79
CA ALA A 519 -13.67 -29.35 -16.19
C ALA A 519 -13.43 -28.76 -14.79
N THR A 520 -12.60 -29.42 -13.99
CA THR A 520 -12.27 -28.99 -12.63
C THR A 520 -11.25 -27.84 -12.66
N ASN A 521 -11.62 -26.70 -12.08
CA ASN A 521 -10.74 -25.53 -12.05
C ASN A 521 -9.52 -25.78 -11.14
N THR A 522 -8.36 -25.86 -11.77
CA THR A 522 -7.09 -26.32 -11.22
C THR A 522 -6.17 -25.15 -10.81
N PHE A 523 -6.60 -23.89 -10.91
CA PHE A 523 -5.74 -22.72 -10.65
C PHE A 523 -5.08 -22.73 -9.26
N LYS A 524 -5.77 -23.22 -8.21
CA LYS A 524 -5.20 -23.36 -6.86
C LYS A 524 -4.04 -24.35 -6.80
N ALA A 525 -4.13 -25.45 -7.54
CA ALA A 525 -3.07 -26.45 -7.59
C ALA A 525 -1.81 -25.90 -8.26
N PHE A 526 -1.97 -25.09 -9.31
CA PHE A 526 -0.87 -24.34 -9.91
C PHE A 526 -0.20 -23.40 -8.91
N LEU A 527 -0.98 -22.62 -8.15
CA LEU A 527 -0.45 -21.67 -7.17
C LEU A 527 0.28 -22.38 -6.03
N ASN A 528 -0.32 -23.45 -5.48
CA ASN A 528 0.27 -24.22 -4.39
C ASN A 528 1.56 -24.93 -4.81
N ALA A 529 1.60 -25.51 -6.02
CA ALA A 529 2.83 -26.08 -6.57
C ALA A 529 3.90 -24.99 -6.80
N TRP A 530 3.50 -23.82 -7.31
CA TRP A 530 4.41 -22.71 -7.56
C TRP A 530 5.08 -22.18 -6.29
N ILE A 531 4.35 -22.05 -5.18
CA ILE A 531 4.91 -21.62 -3.89
C ILE A 531 6.09 -22.52 -3.51
N GLN A 532 5.93 -23.84 -3.62
CA GLN A 532 6.97 -24.81 -3.29
C GLN A 532 8.16 -24.78 -4.28
N VAL A 533 7.86 -24.61 -5.57
CA VAL A 533 8.87 -24.50 -6.63
C VAL A 533 9.74 -23.26 -6.43
N CYS A 534 9.11 -22.11 -6.21
CA CYS A 534 9.79 -20.82 -6.09
C CYS A 534 10.62 -20.74 -4.79
N ASP A 535 10.18 -21.45 -3.75
CA ASP A 535 10.85 -21.53 -2.46
C ASP A 535 11.97 -22.59 -2.38
N SER A 536 12.10 -23.45 -3.40
CA SER A 536 13.10 -24.51 -3.38
C SER A 536 14.54 -23.97 -3.40
N ALA A 537 15.36 -24.42 -2.44
CA ALA A 537 16.78 -24.07 -2.36
C ALA A 537 17.64 -24.73 -3.45
N VAL A 538 17.11 -25.72 -4.17
CA VAL A 538 17.75 -26.40 -5.30
C VAL A 538 16.90 -26.21 -6.55
N PRO A 539 17.47 -26.32 -7.76
CA PRO A 539 16.69 -26.20 -9.00
C PRO A 539 15.42 -27.06 -8.96
N ALA A 540 14.28 -26.44 -9.26
CA ALA A 540 12.97 -27.06 -9.08
C ALA A 540 12.11 -26.97 -10.34
N THR A 541 11.28 -28.00 -10.53
CA THR A 541 10.37 -28.12 -11.67
C THR A 541 8.92 -28.13 -11.19
N LEU A 542 8.09 -27.21 -11.69
CA LEU A 542 6.63 -27.35 -11.69
C LEU A 542 6.25 -28.25 -12.88
N LEU A 543 5.70 -29.42 -12.60
CA LEU A 543 5.30 -30.39 -13.63
C LEU A 543 3.78 -30.35 -13.83
N VAL A 544 3.36 -30.09 -15.07
CA VAL A 544 1.98 -30.29 -15.55
C VAL A 544 1.96 -31.56 -16.39
N PRO A 545 1.58 -32.72 -15.81
CA PRO A 545 1.64 -33.99 -16.52
C PRO A 545 0.59 -34.05 -17.64
N ALA A 546 0.59 -35.15 -18.40
CA ALA A 546 -0.42 -35.37 -19.43
C ALA A 546 -1.84 -35.38 -18.83
N GLY A 547 -2.75 -34.61 -19.44
CA GLY A 547 -4.13 -34.42 -18.97
C GLY A 547 -4.74 -33.14 -19.55
N GLN A 548 -6.02 -32.88 -19.28
CA GLN A 548 -6.66 -31.61 -19.61
C GLN A 548 -6.96 -30.84 -18.31
N TYR A 549 -6.40 -29.64 -18.15
CA TYR A 549 -6.52 -28.89 -16.90
C TYR A 549 -7.20 -27.56 -17.16
N LEU A 550 -8.45 -27.41 -16.70
CA LEU A 550 -9.11 -26.11 -16.72
C LEU A 550 -8.45 -25.20 -15.68
N ALA A 551 -8.02 -24.02 -16.06
CA ALA A 551 -7.42 -23.06 -15.13
C ALA A 551 -7.90 -21.63 -15.42
N GLY A 552 -8.33 -20.94 -14.37
CA GLY A 552 -8.48 -19.49 -14.38
C GLY A 552 -7.13 -18.75 -14.45
N PRO A 553 -7.10 -17.43 -14.21
CA PRO A 553 -5.85 -16.68 -14.17
C PRO A 553 -4.92 -17.19 -13.06
N VAL A 554 -3.62 -17.27 -13.37
CA VAL A 554 -2.55 -17.73 -12.48
C VAL A 554 -1.38 -16.75 -12.54
N ILE A 555 -0.88 -16.38 -11.36
CA ILE A 555 0.29 -15.51 -11.21
C ILE A 555 1.42 -16.31 -10.55
N PHE A 556 2.50 -16.48 -11.30
CA PHE A 556 3.76 -17.04 -10.86
C PHE A 556 4.72 -15.91 -10.52
N ALA A 557 4.62 -15.43 -9.28
CA ALA A 557 5.43 -14.35 -8.75
C ALA A 557 6.72 -14.87 -8.09
N GLY A 558 7.82 -14.15 -8.30
CA GLY A 558 9.09 -14.31 -7.59
C GLY A 558 9.35 -13.20 -6.57
N PRO A 559 10.59 -13.06 -6.07
CA PRO A 559 11.80 -13.77 -6.51
C PRO A 559 11.86 -15.23 -6.02
N CYS A 560 12.39 -16.12 -6.86
CA CYS A 560 12.59 -17.52 -6.51
C CYS A 560 14.03 -17.79 -6.04
N LYS A 561 14.21 -18.75 -5.12
CA LYS A 561 15.50 -19.04 -4.46
C LYS A 561 16.50 -19.77 -5.35
N SER A 562 16.03 -20.43 -6.39
CA SER A 562 16.86 -21.20 -7.31
C SER A 562 16.31 -21.12 -8.75
N ARG A 563 16.97 -21.80 -9.70
CA ARG A 563 16.50 -21.91 -11.09
C ARG A 563 15.18 -22.67 -11.13
N VAL A 564 14.19 -22.11 -11.82
CA VAL A 564 12.86 -22.71 -11.93
C VAL A 564 12.63 -23.24 -13.34
N THR A 565 12.07 -24.44 -13.44
CA THR A 565 11.52 -25.01 -14.67
C THR A 565 10.01 -25.14 -14.54
N VAL A 566 9.25 -24.73 -15.54
CA VAL A 566 7.83 -25.06 -15.69
C VAL A 566 7.74 -26.01 -16.87
N GLU A 567 7.51 -27.29 -16.60
CA GLU A 567 7.42 -28.33 -17.63
C GLU A 567 5.96 -28.68 -17.88
N VAL A 568 5.47 -28.35 -19.07
CA VAL A 568 4.08 -28.58 -19.48
C VAL A 568 4.01 -29.73 -20.47
N GLN A 569 3.40 -30.84 -20.06
CA GLN A 569 3.15 -32.02 -20.90
C GLN A 569 1.68 -32.15 -21.30
N GLY A 570 0.75 -31.70 -20.44
CA GLY A 570 -0.69 -31.70 -20.69
C GLY A 570 -1.22 -30.52 -21.50
N THR A 571 -2.54 -30.43 -21.59
CA THR A 571 -3.26 -29.28 -22.15
C THR A 571 -3.88 -28.46 -21.03
N ILE A 572 -3.51 -27.20 -20.91
CA ILE A 572 -4.12 -26.24 -20.00
C ILE A 572 -5.20 -25.49 -20.78
N ILE A 573 -6.40 -25.38 -20.24
CA ILE A 573 -7.57 -24.80 -20.89
C ILE A 573 -8.01 -23.58 -20.10
N ALA A 574 -8.15 -22.45 -20.78
CA ALA A 574 -8.54 -21.19 -20.15
C ALA A 574 -10.04 -21.19 -19.77
N THR A 575 -10.38 -20.61 -18.63
CA THR A 575 -11.78 -20.27 -18.32
C THR A 575 -12.33 -19.24 -19.31
N THR A 576 -13.64 -19.20 -19.52
CA THR A 576 -14.29 -18.24 -20.43
C THR A 576 -14.34 -16.83 -19.85
N SER A 577 -14.46 -16.69 -18.52
CA SER A 577 -14.51 -15.43 -17.78
C SER A 577 -13.70 -15.50 -16.47
N GLY A 578 -13.76 -14.45 -15.64
CA GLY A 578 -13.10 -14.40 -14.33
C GLY A 578 -11.68 -13.83 -14.34
N TYR A 579 -11.32 -13.03 -15.35
CA TYR A 579 -10.05 -12.32 -15.43
C TYR A 579 -10.27 -10.87 -14.96
N ALA A 580 -9.65 -10.45 -13.87
CA ALA A 580 -9.70 -9.04 -13.46
C ALA A 580 -8.50 -8.22 -13.97
N THR A 581 -7.44 -8.88 -14.42
CA THR A 581 -6.34 -8.25 -15.15
C THR A 581 -6.18 -8.93 -16.52
N PRO A 582 -5.60 -8.27 -17.54
CA PRO A 582 -5.55 -8.78 -18.91
C PRO A 582 -4.45 -9.85 -19.11
N GLU A 583 -4.31 -10.79 -18.18
CA GLU A 583 -3.36 -11.90 -18.20
C GLU A 583 -4.04 -13.21 -17.80
N TRP A 584 -3.70 -14.29 -18.50
CA TRP A 584 -4.08 -15.64 -18.08
C TRP A 584 -2.97 -16.27 -17.22
N PHE A 585 -1.79 -16.49 -17.77
CA PHE A 585 -0.60 -16.88 -16.98
C PHE A 585 0.38 -15.72 -16.95
N LEU A 586 0.61 -15.15 -15.76
CA LEU A 586 1.59 -14.10 -15.54
C LEU A 586 2.80 -14.64 -14.78
N PHE A 587 3.97 -14.55 -15.37
CA PHE A 587 5.25 -14.71 -14.69
C PHE A 587 5.78 -13.32 -14.33
N GLU A 588 6.05 -13.08 -13.04
CA GLU A 588 6.47 -11.76 -12.57
C GLU A 588 7.65 -11.83 -11.61
N ARG A 589 8.70 -11.02 -11.87
CA ARG A 589 9.87 -10.90 -10.99
C ARG A 589 10.57 -12.24 -10.72
N VAL A 590 10.61 -13.12 -11.72
CA VAL A 590 11.29 -14.41 -11.66
C VAL A 590 12.53 -14.39 -12.56
N ASN A 591 13.70 -14.67 -12.00
CA ASN A 591 14.93 -14.78 -12.77
C ASN A 591 15.30 -16.25 -13.00
N ASN A 592 16.01 -16.54 -14.09
CA ASN A 592 16.50 -17.88 -14.42
C ASN A 592 15.36 -18.92 -14.54
N ILE A 593 14.42 -18.67 -15.44
CA ILE A 593 13.25 -19.52 -15.65
C ILE A 593 13.27 -20.19 -17.02
N LEU A 594 12.93 -21.48 -17.04
CA LEU A 594 12.69 -22.27 -18.24
C LEU A 594 11.22 -22.68 -18.31
N LEU A 595 10.46 -22.21 -19.29
CA LEU A 595 9.15 -22.77 -19.66
C LEU A 595 9.32 -23.76 -20.81
N THR A 596 9.05 -25.03 -20.57
CA THR A 596 9.33 -26.11 -21.53
C THR A 596 8.24 -27.18 -21.56
N GLY A 597 8.43 -28.20 -22.39
CA GLY A 597 7.56 -29.34 -22.57
C GLY A 597 6.78 -29.31 -23.89
N THR A 598 6.04 -30.38 -24.18
CA THR A 598 5.29 -30.56 -25.44
C THR A 598 3.80 -30.20 -25.31
N GLY A 599 3.41 -29.67 -24.16
CA GLY A 599 2.04 -29.37 -23.80
C GLY A 599 1.47 -28.14 -24.50
N THR A 600 0.18 -27.90 -24.27
CA THR A 600 -0.61 -26.88 -24.96
C THR A 600 -1.30 -25.92 -23.99
N PHE A 601 -1.16 -24.62 -24.23
CA PHE A 601 -2.00 -23.57 -23.61
C PHE A 601 -3.14 -23.22 -24.57
N ASN A 602 -4.37 -23.66 -24.26
CA ASN A 602 -5.55 -23.35 -25.04
C ASN A 602 -6.31 -22.16 -24.43
N GLY A 603 -6.18 -21.00 -25.07
CA GLY A 603 -6.74 -19.73 -24.60
C GLY A 603 -8.26 -19.60 -24.74
N LYS A 604 -8.94 -20.50 -25.46
CA LYS A 604 -10.41 -20.47 -25.66
C LYS A 604 -10.93 -19.09 -26.12
N GLY A 605 -10.28 -18.52 -27.14
CA GLY A 605 -10.58 -17.18 -27.67
C GLY A 605 -11.82 -17.06 -28.55
N GLU A 606 -12.37 -18.19 -29.04
CA GLU A 606 -13.40 -18.24 -30.08
C GLU A 606 -14.65 -17.41 -29.75
N ASP A 607 -15.07 -17.40 -28.49
CA ASP A 607 -16.25 -16.64 -28.06
C ASP A 607 -15.96 -15.15 -27.92
N ILE A 608 -14.75 -14.79 -27.45
CA ILE A 608 -14.32 -13.39 -27.34
C ILE A 608 -14.19 -12.72 -28.71
N TRP A 609 -13.71 -13.46 -29.71
CA TRP A 609 -13.53 -12.93 -31.06
C TRP A 609 -14.88 -12.55 -31.73
N LYS A 610 -15.98 -13.24 -31.37
CA LYS A 610 -17.33 -12.96 -31.88
C LYS A 610 -17.92 -11.65 -31.35
N GLU A 611 -17.57 -11.26 -30.13
CA GLU A 611 -18.15 -10.07 -29.45
C GLU A 611 -17.63 -8.72 -29.99
N GLY A 612 -16.57 -8.76 -30.81
CA GLY A 612 -16.07 -7.61 -31.58
C GLY A 612 -15.30 -6.58 -30.75
N CYS A 613 -14.79 -6.97 -29.58
CA CYS A 613 -14.03 -6.12 -28.65
C CYS A 613 -12.85 -5.39 -29.33
N GLY A 614 -12.14 -6.06 -30.26
CA GLY A 614 -11.03 -5.48 -31.03
C GLY A 614 -11.40 -4.32 -31.98
N LYS A 615 -12.69 -3.96 -32.11
CA LYS A 615 -13.17 -2.82 -32.91
C LYS A 615 -13.83 -1.70 -32.08
N LYS A 616 -14.00 -1.87 -30.76
CA LYS A 616 -14.74 -0.94 -29.89
C LYS A 616 -13.77 -0.21 -28.95
N THR A 617 -13.94 1.11 -28.80
CA THR A 617 -13.07 1.99 -27.99
C THR A 617 -13.21 1.83 -26.47
N ASN A 618 -14.30 1.23 -25.97
CA ASN A 618 -14.59 1.05 -24.53
C ASN A 618 -14.65 -0.43 -24.13
N CYS A 619 -13.79 -1.28 -24.71
CA CYS A 619 -13.78 -2.70 -24.37
C CYS A 619 -12.57 -3.04 -23.49
N ASN A 620 -12.81 -3.76 -22.39
CA ASN A 620 -11.73 -4.30 -21.55
C ASN A 620 -10.87 -5.23 -22.40
N LEU A 621 -9.55 -5.00 -22.41
CA LEU A 621 -8.62 -5.81 -23.19
C LEU A 621 -8.74 -7.29 -22.78
N PRO A 622 -8.97 -8.22 -23.71
CA PRO A 622 -9.00 -9.64 -23.39
C PRO A 622 -7.65 -10.12 -22.84
N PRO A 623 -7.61 -11.20 -22.05
CA PRO A 623 -6.38 -11.62 -21.41
C PRO A 623 -5.38 -12.22 -22.40
N THR A 624 -4.11 -11.83 -22.24
CA THR A 624 -2.97 -12.45 -22.92
C THR A 624 -2.72 -13.85 -22.36
N SER A 625 -2.41 -14.84 -23.20
CA SER A 625 -2.22 -16.21 -22.73
C SER A 625 -1.02 -16.36 -21.78
N LEU A 626 0.15 -15.87 -22.20
CA LEU A 626 1.40 -15.93 -21.42
C LEU A 626 2.01 -14.54 -21.32
N LYS A 627 2.13 -13.98 -20.12
CA LYS A 627 2.79 -12.69 -19.90
C LYS A 627 4.02 -12.86 -19.01
N PHE A 628 5.11 -12.23 -19.40
CA PHE A 628 6.38 -12.21 -18.67
C PHE A 628 6.71 -10.77 -18.32
N ARG A 629 6.75 -10.43 -17.03
CA ARG A 629 6.95 -9.05 -16.54
C ARG A 629 8.09 -8.94 -15.53
N ASN A 630 9.10 -8.12 -15.82
CA ASN A 630 10.28 -7.91 -14.96
C ASN A 630 11.10 -9.20 -14.75
N LEU A 631 11.51 -9.87 -15.83
CA LEU A 631 12.30 -11.11 -15.78
C LEU A 631 13.71 -10.90 -16.34
N LYS A 632 14.67 -11.66 -15.80
CA LYS A 632 16.01 -11.82 -16.38
C LYS A 632 16.32 -13.30 -16.62
N ASN A 633 16.94 -13.63 -17.75
CA ASN A 633 17.28 -15.01 -18.14
C ASN A 633 16.04 -15.90 -18.27
N LEU A 634 15.20 -15.61 -19.28
CA LEU A 634 14.00 -16.38 -19.63
C LEU A 634 14.29 -17.30 -20.82
N GLU A 635 13.99 -18.58 -20.68
CA GLU A 635 13.99 -19.54 -21.79
C GLU A 635 12.57 -20.11 -21.98
N VAL A 636 12.07 -20.12 -23.22
CA VAL A 636 10.79 -20.77 -23.57
C VAL A 636 11.02 -21.71 -24.75
N SER A 637 10.66 -22.98 -24.59
CA SER A 637 10.88 -23.97 -25.65
C SER A 637 9.79 -25.04 -25.76
N GLY A 638 9.57 -25.55 -26.97
CA GLY A 638 8.76 -26.76 -27.23
C GLY A 638 7.24 -26.64 -27.08
N ILE A 639 6.75 -25.65 -26.33
CA ILE A 639 5.32 -25.51 -26.02
C ILE A 639 4.48 -25.08 -27.22
N THR A 640 3.19 -25.38 -27.15
CA THR A 640 2.17 -24.86 -28.07
C THR A 640 1.21 -23.93 -27.34
N SER A 641 0.84 -22.79 -27.94
CA SER A 641 -0.28 -21.96 -27.49
C SER A 641 -1.29 -21.84 -28.62
N VAL A 642 -2.56 -22.12 -28.34
CA VAL A 642 -3.64 -22.09 -29.32
C VAL A 642 -4.77 -21.17 -28.87
N ASN A 643 -5.41 -20.51 -29.84
CA ASN A 643 -6.65 -19.76 -29.67
C ASN A 643 -6.62 -18.76 -28.52
N SER A 644 -5.60 -17.89 -28.51
CA SER A 644 -5.48 -16.85 -27.48
C SER A 644 -6.63 -15.82 -27.56
N LYS A 645 -7.10 -15.32 -26.41
CA LYS A 645 -8.13 -14.27 -26.37
C LYS A 645 -7.61 -12.91 -26.87
N ALA A 646 -6.33 -12.64 -26.64
CA ALA A 646 -5.54 -11.52 -27.17
C ALA A 646 -4.16 -12.05 -27.57
N PHE A 647 -3.05 -11.40 -27.17
CA PHE A 647 -1.69 -11.86 -27.49
C PHE A 647 -1.44 -13.28 -26.95
N HIS A 648 -0.69 -14.09 -27.69
CA HIS A 648 -0.22 -15.38 -27.21
C HIS A 648 0.87 -15.20 -26.15
N MET A 649 1.86 -14.34 -26.43
CA MET A 649 2.95 -14.01 -25.50
C MET A 649 3.17 -12.49 -25.42
N PHE A 650 3.36 -11.96 -24.22
CA PHE A 650 3.72 -10.56 -24.00
C PHE A 650 4.88 -10.43 -23.00
N LEU A 651 6.00 -9.88 -23.48
CA LEU A 651 7.20 -9.62 -22.68
C LEU A 651 7.28 -8.13 -22.34
N VAL A 652 7.39 -7.85 -21.05
CA VAL A 652 7.44 -6.48 -20.50
C VAL A 652 8.63 -6.36 -19.56
N LYS A 653 9.56 -5.44 -19.84
CA LYS A 653 10.73 -5.20 -18.98
C LYS A 653 11.54 -6.49 -18.74
N THR A 654 11.98 -7.13 -19.81
CA THR A 654 12.68 -8.42 -19.76
C THR A 654 14.07 -8.33 -20.37
N GLU A 655 15.05 -9.03 -19.80
CA GLU A 655 16.44 -9.03 -20.26
C GLU A 655 16.95 -10.47 -20.44
N PHE A 656 17.73 -10.73 -21.49
CA PHE A 656 18.28 -12.05 -21.83
C PHE A 656 17.20 -13.12 -22.00
N VAL A 657 16.51 -13.06 -23.14
CA VAL A 657 15.39 -13.94 -23.45
C VAL A 657 15.75 -14.86 -24.62
N ASN A 658 15.48 -16.16 -24.49
CA ASN A 658 15.61 -17.14 -25.57
C ASN A 658 14.30 -17.92 -25.76
N ILE A 659 13.62 -17.70 -26.88
CA ILE A 659 12.38 -18.39 -27.24
C ILE A 659 12.62 -19.20 -28.51
N HIS A 660 12.39 -20.51 -28.47
CA HIS A 660 12.64 -21.34 -29.64
C HIS A 660 11.77 -22.60 -29.74
N ASN A 661 11.59 -23.11 -30.95
CA ASN A 661 10.86 -24.37 -31.20
C ASN A 661 9.41 -24.36 -30.66
N ILE A 662 8.74 -23.20 -30.64
CA ILE A 662 7.35 -23.07 -30.16
C ILE A 662 6.35 -22.98 -31.32
N LYS A 663 5.08 -23.22 -31.01
CA LYS A 663 3.94 -23.07 -31.95
C LYS A 663 2.88 -22.15 -31.37
N LEU A 664 2.58 -21.04 -32.04
CA LEU A 664 1.52 -20.09 -31.66
C LEU A 664 0.45 -20.09 -32.76
N LEU A 665 -0.77 -20.53 -32.44
CA LEU A 665 -1.79 -20.82 -33.46
C LEU A 665 -3.14 -20.20 -33.09
N ALA A 666 -3.65 -19.32 -33.94
CA ALA A 666 -5.01 -18.82 -33.94
C ALA A 666 -5.48 -18.61 -35.40
N PRO A 667 -6.80 -18.63 -35.68
CA PRO A 667 -7.31 -18.37 -37.02
C PRO A 667 -6.94 -16.99 -37.55
N ALA A 668 -6.83 -16.82 -38.88
CA ALA A 668 -6.41 -15.57 -39.51
C ALA A 668 -7.35 -14.38 -39.22
N GLU A 669 -8.60 -14.68 -38.91
CA GLU A 669 -9.66 -13.72 -38.58
C GLU A 669 -9.75 -13.36 -37.10
N SER A 670 -8.90 -13.96 -36.25
CA SER A 670 -8.92 -13.70 -34.80
C SER A 670 -8.33 -12.32 -34.47
N PRO A 671 -9.10 -11.40 -33.87
CA PRO A 671 -8.63 -10.03 -33.64
C PRO A 671 -7.55 -9.97 -32.55
N ASN A 672 -6.48 -9.22 -32.81
CA ASN A 672 -5.43 -8.88 -31.84
C ASN A 672 -4.77 -10.10 -31.17
N THR A 673 -4.64 -11.20 -31.91
CA THR A 673 -3.98 -12.42 -31.45
C THR A 673 -2.49 -12.44 -31.78
N ASP A 674 -1.77 -11.34 -31.50
CA ASP A 674 -0.34 -11.25 -31.76
C ASP A 674 0.41 -12.47 -31.20
N GLY A 675 1.41 -12.98 -31.93
CA GLY A 675 2.23 -14.10 -31.48
C GLY A 675 3.07 -13.72 -30.27
N ILE A 676 4.10 -12.91 -30.49
CA ILE A 676 4.96 -12.39 -29.41
C ILE A 676 5.00 -10.87 -29.47
N HIS A 677 4.53 -10.21 -28.42
CA HIS A 677 4.64 -8.78 -28.24
C HIS A 677 5.79 -8.44 -27.28
N LEU A 678 6.65 -7.49 -27.64
CA LEU A 678 7.78 -7.01 -26.83
C LEU A 678 7.56 -5.56 -26.40
N SER A 679 7.87 -5.24 -25.14
CA SER A 679 7.88 -3.88 -24.62
C SER A 679 8.95 -3.73 -23.56
N ASN A 680 9.86 -2.77 -23.73
CA ASN A 680 11.03 -2.58 -22.87
C ASN A 680 11.84 -3.89 -22.72
N ALA A 681 12.04 -4.64 -23.80
CA ALA A 681 12.73 -5.93 -23.77
C ALA A 681 14.12 -5.83 -24.40
N ASP A 682 15.15 -6.35 -23.74
CA ASP A 682 16.54 -6.25 -24.17
C ASP A 682 17.22 -7.63 -24.29
N HIS A 683 18.08 -7.80 -25.30
CA HIS A 683 18.76 -9.06 -25.62
C HIS A 683 17.77 -10.24 -25.78
N VAL A 684 16.90 -10.15 -26.79
CA VAL A 684 15.85 -11.15 -27.07
C VAL A 684 16.20 -11.97 -28.30
N SER A 685 16.13 -13.29 -28.22
CA SER A 685 16.28 -14.23 -29.34
C SER A 685 15.01 -15.04 -29.52
N ILE A 686 14.42 -15.00 -30.73
CA ILE A 686 13.22 -15.76 -31.12
C ILE A 686 13.57 -16.60 -32.34
N THR A 687 13.65 -17.92 -32.20
CA THR A 687 14.15 -18.79 -33.28
C THR A 687 13.28 -20.01 -33.58
N ASN A 688 13.38 -20.54 -34.80
CA ASN A 688 12.87 -21.87 -35.18
C ASN A 688 11.41 -22.15 -34.76
N SER A 689 10.55 -21.14 -34.83
CA SER A 689 9.18 -21.18 -34.29
C SER A 689 8.14 -20.99 -35.38
N LYS A 690 6.93 -21.49 -35.17
CA LYS A 690 5.81 -21.33 -36.10
C LYS A 690 4.69 -20.51 -35.48
N MET A 691 4.28 -19.46 -36.17
CA MET A 691 3.24 -18.53 -35.72
C MET A 691 2.22 -18.37 -36.83
N ALA A 692 0.97 -18.71 -36.54
CA ALA A 692 -0.19 -18.44 -37.39
C ALA A 692 -1.21 -17.74 -36.49
N THR A 693 -1.54 -16.50 -36.78
CA THR A 693 -2.29 -15.61 -35.91
C THR A 693 -3.27 -14.77 -36.74
N GLY A 694 -4.13 -13.99 -36.10
CA GLY A 694 -4.93 -12.98 -36.79
C GLY A 694 -4.35 -11.56 -36.73
N ASP A 695 -3.23 -11.37 -36.02
CA ASP A 695 -2.46 -10.12 -35.99
C ASP A 695 -0.95 -10.39 -36.17
N ASP A 696 -0.06 -9.53 -35.68
CA ASP A 696 1.39 -9.62 -35.86
C ASP A 696 1.96 -10.95 -35.33
N CYS A 697 2.83 -11.62 -36.08
CA CYS A 697 3.57 -12.78 -35.55
C CYS A 697 4.51 -12.34 -34.43
N VAL A 698 5.27 -11.27 -34.68
CA VAL A 698 6.09 -10.61 -33.66
C VAL A 698 5.89 -9.09 -33.78
N SER A 699 5.52 -8.45 -32.69
CA SER A 699 5.35 -7.00 -32.59
C SER A 699 6.31 -6.41 -31.56
N ILE A 700 7.14 -5.44 -31.99
CA ILE A 700 8.24 -4.87 -31.19
C ILE A 700 7.87 -3.45 -30.77
N GLY A 701 7.49 -3.27 -29.51
CA GLY A 701 7.13 -1.98 -28.93
C GLY A 701 8.32 -1.22 -28.32
N ARG A 702 7.99 -0.04 -27.76
CA ARG A 702 8.92 0.92 -27.14
C ARG A 702 10.01 0.30 -26.27
N GLY A 703 11.18 0.95 -26.21
CA GLY A 703 12.26 0.59 -25.29
C GLY A 703 12.88 -0.79 -25.52
N SER A 704 12.55 -1.47 -26.63
CA SER A 704 13.05 -2.81 -26.91
C SER A 704 14.32 -2.73 -27.75
N ASN A 705 15.38 -3.42 -27.32
CA ASN A 705 16.70 -3.35 -27.93
C ASN A 705 17.33 -4.74 -28.13
N ASN A 706 18.26 -4.87 -29.08
CA ASN A 706 19.02 -6.11 -29.31
C ASN A 706 18.11 -7.34 -29.51
N VAL A 707 17.20 -7.27 -30.47
CA VAL A 707 16.21 -8.33 -30.76
C VAL A 707 16.62 -9.09 -32.02
N THR A 708 16.80 -10.40 -31.90
CA THR A 708 17.05 -11.32 -33.02
C THR A 708 15.84 -12.22 -33.26
N ILE A 709 15.32 -12.23 -34.48
CA ILE A 709 14.25 -13.11 -34.94
C ILE A 709 14.79 -13.94 -36.10
N GLN A 710 14.87 -15.25 -35.96
CA GLN A 710 15.53 -16.09 -36.98
C GLN A 710 14.82 -17.40 -37.27
N GLY A 711 14.67 -17.76 -38.54
CA GLY A 711 14.20 -19.10 -38.91
C GLY A 711 12.73 -19.36 -38.55
N ILE A 712 11.92 -18.31 -38.35
CA ILE A 712 10.50 -18.49 -38.02
C ILE A 712 9.63 -18.65 -39.27
N ILE A 713 8.55 -19.40 -39.14
CA ILE A 713 7.46 -19.44 -40.13
C ILE A 713 6.32 -18.58 -39.57
N CYS A 714 6.06 -17.46 -40.21
CA CYS A 714 5.05 -16.49 -39.84
C CYS A 714 3.92 -16.50 -40.87
N GLY A 715 2.70 -16.79 -40.44
CA GLY A 715 1.51 -16.60 -41.26
C GLY A 715 0.51 -17.76 -41.23
N PRO A 716 -0.78 -17.47 -41.45
CA PRO A 716 -1.38 -16.14 -41.71
C PRO A 716 -1.28 -15.17 -40.51
N GLY A 717 -1.56 -13.87 -40.72
CA GLY A 717 -1.42 -12.81 -39.71
C GLY A 717 -0.90 -11.49 -40.31
N HIS A 718 -0.48 -10.53 -39.49
CA HIS A 718 0.00 -9.20 -39.93
C HIS A 718 1.52 -9.10 -40.19
N GLY A 719 2.29 -10.19 -40.06
CA GLY A 719 3.72 -10.21 -40.34
C GLY A 719 4.60 -9.90 -39.12
N ILE A 720 5.80 -9.37 -39.36
CA ILE A 720 6.69 -8.87 -38.30
C ILE A 720 6.64 -7.35 -38.31
N SER A 721 6.33 -6.76 -37.16
CA SER A 721 6.09 -5.32 -37.03
C SER A 721 6.94 -4.69 -35.93
N ILE A 722 7.64 -3.60 -36.25
CA ILE A 722 8.17 -2.65 -35.27
C ILE A 722 7.11 -1.57 -35.04
N GLY A 723 6.69 -1.39 -33.79
CA GLY A 723 5.69 -0.43 -33.36
C GLY A 723 4.30 -1.02 -33.07
N SER A 724 3.27 -0.19 -32.88
CA SER A 724 3.26 1.24 -33.20
C SER A 724 4.07 2.06 -32.19
N LEU A 725 5.08 2.78 -32.68
CA LEU A 725 5.94 3.65 -31.86
C LEU A 725 5.38 5.08 -31.78
N GLY A 726 5.76 5.83 -30.76
CA GLY A 726 5.31 7.22 -30.54
C GLY A 726 3.87 7.32 -30.02
N LYS A 727 3.33 6.23 -29.48
CA LYS A 727 1.99 6.19 -28.89
C LYS A 727 1.96 6.89 -27.52
N TYR A 728 3.04 6.81 -26.76
CA TYR A 728 3.13 7.37 -25.42
C TYR A 728 3.97 8.63 -25.39
N LYS A 729 3.72 9.51 -24.41
CA LYS A 729 4.60 10.65 -24.17
C LYS A 729 5.97 10.15 -23.71
N LYS A 730 7.05 10.80 -24.18
CA LYS A 730 8.44 10.43 -23.83
C LYS A 730 8.72 8.93 -24.02
N GLU A 731 8.36 8.40 -25.18
CA GLU A 731 8.56 6.99 -25.50
C GLU A 731 10.04 6.65 -25.69
N GLU A 732 10.50 5.53 -25.13
CA GLU A 732 11.88 5.06 -25.27
C GLU A 732 12.19 4.53 -26.67
N ASP A 733 13.44 4.71 -27.09
CA ASP A 733 13.98 4.25 -28.37
C ASP A 733 13.88 2.73 -28.58
N VAL A 734 13.88 2.32 -29.84
CA VAL A 734 13.99 0.93 -30.29
C VAL A 734 15.22 0.80 -31.18
N SER A 735 16.11 -0.16 -30.90
CA SER A 735 17.31 -0.34 -31.73
C SER A 735 17.90 -1.75 -31.75
N GLY A 736 18.70 -2.07 -32.78
CA GLY A 736 19.39 -3.36 -32.89
C GLY A 736 18.42 -4.51 -33.16
N ILE A 737 17.56 -4.36 -34.17
CA ILE A 737 16.54 -5.34 -34.53
C ILE A 737 17.00 -6.13 -35.76
N HIS A 738 17.22 -7.44 -35.62
CA HIS A 738 17.72 -8.30 -36.67
C HIS A 738 16.75 -9.44 -36.96
N VAL A 739 16.17 -9.44 -38.15
CA VAL A 739 15.24 -10.47 -38.61
C VAL A 739 15.87 -11.19 -39.78
N SER A 740 16.09 -12.50 -39.68
CA SER A 740 16.76 -13.26 -40.75
C SER A 740 16.20 -14.66 -41.00
N ASN A 741 16.31 -15.13 -42.25
CA ASN A 741 15.99 -16.52 -42.63
C ASN A 741 14.53 -16.92 -42.32
N CYS A 742 13.59 -15.98 -42.34
CA CYS A 742 12.19 -16.23 -42.00
C CYS A 742 11.33 -16.50 -43.25
N THR A 743 10.25 -17.25 -43.07
CA THR A 743 9.25 -17.50 -44.13
C THR A 743 7.91 -16.88 -43.75
N MET A 744 7.37 -16.01 -44.62
CA MET A 744 6.09 -15.33 -44.47
C MET A 744 5.05 -15.98 -45.38
N ILE A 745 3.92 -16.47 -44.84
CA ILE A 745 2.91 -17.21 -45.60
C ILE A 745 1.53 -16.56 -45.43
N GLN A 746 0.98 -16.01 -46.51
CA GLN A 746 -0.37 -15.44 -46.54
C GLN A 746 -0.61 -14.38 -45.45
N THR A 747 0.41 -13.60 -45.12
CA THR A 747 0.29 -12.48 -44.18
C THR A 747 -0.23 -11.21 -44.87
N ASP A 748 -0.93 -10.36 -44.12
CA ASP A 748 -1.35 -9.03 -44.58
C ASP A 748 -0.14 -8.11 -44.83
N ASN A 749 0.89 -8.20 -43.99
CA ASN A 749 2.15 -7.49 -44.20
C ASN A 749 3.32 -8.46 -44.07
N GLY A 750 4.42 -8.17 -44.76
CA GLY A 750 5.68 -8.88 -44.56
C GLY A 750 6.44 -8.26 -43.40
N LEU A 751 7.12 -7.16 -43.71
CA LEU A 751 8.04 -6.46 -42.81
C LEU A 751 7.53 -5.03 -42.65
N ARG A 752 7.21 -4.63 -41.41
CA ARG A 752 6.50 -3.38 -41.15
C ARG A 752 7.15 -2.55 -40.05
N ILE A 753 7.26 -1.25 -40.26
CA ILE A 753 7.55 -0.25 -39.22
C ILE A 753 6.35 0.69 -39.16
N LYS A 754 5.75 0.88 -37.98
CA LYS A 754 4.57 1.74 -37.77
C LYS A 754 4.83 2.76 -36.66
N THR A 755 4.62 4.05 -36.92
CA THR A 755 4.77 5.14 -35.92
C THR A 755 3.58 6.08 -35.96
N TRP A 756 3.09 6.52 -34.79
CA TRP A 756 1.93 7.40 -34.67
C TRP A 756 2.21 8.80 -35.23
N GLY A 757 1.27 9.34 -36.00
CA GLY A 757 1.24 10.78 -36.33
C GLY A 757 1.06 11.64 -35.07
N GLY A 758 1.65 12.83 -35.05
CA GLY A 758 1.59 13.75 -33.91
C GLY A 758 2.22 13.19 -32.64
N SER A 759 3.22 12.32 -32.79
CA SER A 759 3.96 11.70 -31.69
C SER A 759 4.98 12.65 -31.07
N ASP A 760 5.39 12.34 -29.83
CA ASP A 760 6.59 12.95 -29.23
C ASP A 760 7.87 12.36 -29.89
N PRO A 761 9.00 13.08 -29.86
CA PRO A 761 10.26 12.57 -30.39
C PRO A 761 10.74 11.29 -29.69
N SER A 762 11.09 10.29 -30.49
CA SER A 762 11.84 9.07 -30.12
C SER A 762 12.55 8.51 -31.36
N ARG A 763 13.25 7.38 -31.26
CA ARG A 763 13.99 6.81 -32.41
C ARG A 763 13.76 5.31 -32.59
N ALA A 764 13.76 4.89 -33.85
CA ALA A 764 13.86 3.50 -34.30
C ALA A 764 15.07 3.37 -35.25
N ALA A 765 16.13 2.67 -34.83
CA ALA A 765 17.39 2.62 -35.57
C ALA A 765 18.08 1.25 -35.58
N ASP A 766 18.99 1.01 -36.53
CA ASP A 766 19.71 -0.28 -36.70
C ASP A 766 18.73 -1.46 -36.80
N ILE A 767 18.00 -1.49 -37.91
CA ILE A 767 16.96 -2.49 -38.18
C ILE A 767 17.32 -3.23 -39.47
N LYS A 768 17.45 -4.55 -39.42
CA LYS A 768 17.85 -5.40 -40.55
C LYS A 768 16.85 -6.51 -40.76
N PHE A 769 16.39 -6.64 -42.00
CA PHE A 769 15.57 -7.74 -42.47
C PHE A 769 16.25 -8.44 -43.64
N GLU A 770 16.64 -9.70 -43.44
CA GLU A 770 17.54 -10.40 -44.36
C GLU A 770 17.03 -11.81 -44.70
N ASN A 771 17.20 -12.25 -45.93
CA ASN A 771 16.91 -13.63 -46.35
C ASN A 771 15.44 -14.05 -46.04
N ILE A 772 14.47 -13.23 -46.48
CA ILE A 772 13.05 -13.46 -46.19
C ILE A 772 12.36 -14.11 -47.38
N GLN A 773 11.71 -15.25 -47.17
CA GLN A 773 10.89 -15.92 -48.17
C GLN A 773 9.42 -15.52 -47.99
N MET A 774 8.77 -15.00 -49.02
CA MET A 774 7.36 -14.60 -49.00
C MET A 774 6.50 -15.49 -49.89
N GLN A 775 5.35 -15.91 -49.38
CA GLN A 775 4.36 -16.68 -50.11
C GLN A 775 3.00 -16.00 -50.00
N SER A 776 2.56 -15.38 -51.10
CA SER A 776 1.27 -14.71 -51.20
C SER A 776 1.05 -13.64 -50.12
N VAL A 777 2.10 -12.89 -49.77
CA VAL A 777 2.02 -11.76 -48.82
C VAL A 777 1.31 -10.58 -49.48
N LYS A 778 0.47 -9.86 -48.73
CA LYS A 778 -0.32 -8.75 -49.29
C LYS A 778 0.49 -7.45 -49.39
N ASN A 779 1.14 -6.99 -48.32
CA ASN A 779 1.98 -5.80 -48.33
C ASN A 779 3.42 -6.17 -47.91
N PRO A 780 4.35 -6.41 -48.85
CA PRO A 780 5.65 -6.99 -48.53
C PRO A 780 6.51 -6.15 -47.57
N ILE A 781 6.76 -4.88 -47.90
CA ILE A 781 7.65 -3.98 -47.14
C ILE A 781 6.92 -2.66 -46.89
N ILE A 782 6.78 -2.27 -45.63
CA ILE A 782 6.09 -1.04 -45.22
C ILE A 782 6.87 -0.27 -44.15
N ILE A 783 7.01 1.04 -44.35
CA ILE A 783 7.22 2.02 -43.29
C ILE A 783 6.03 2.98 -43.32
N ASP A 784 5.28 3.06 -42.23
CA ASP A 784 4.11 3.93 -42.08
C ASP A 784 4.28 4.85 -40.88
N GLN A 785 4.62 6.12 -41.14
CA GLN A 785 4.73 7.15 -40.12
C GLN A 785 3.46 8.00 -39.96
N ASN A 786 2.35 7.59 -40.57
CA ASN A 786 1.04 8.24 -40.44
C ASN A 786 0.04 7.35 -39.68
N TYR A 787 0.54 6.45 -38.83
CA TYR A 787 -0.28 5.46 -38.17
C TYR A 787 -1.25 6.10 -37.15
N GLY A 788 -2.47 5.57 -37.08
CA GLY A 788 -3.49 6.01 -36.12
C GLY A 788 -4.25 7.27 -36.52
N SER A 789 -4.95 7.89 -35.56
CA SER A 789 -5.92 8.97 -35.80
C SER A 789 -5.55 10.33 -35.20
N ARG A 790 -4.35 10.47 -34.61
CA ARG A 790 -3.96 11.66 -33.84
C ARG A 790 -3.69 12.92 -34.68
N GLY A 791 -3.58 12.79 -36.01
CA GLY A 791 -3.22 13.89 -36.91
C GLY A 791 -1.78 14.39 -36.68
N GLY A 792 -1.28 15.26 -37.57
CA GLY A 792 0.08 15.79 -37.50
C GLY A 792 1.19 14.80 -37.91
N ASP A 793 2.39 15.32 -38.12
CA ASP A 793 3.56 14.54 -38.54
C ASP A 793 4.13 13.74 -37.36
N SER A 794 4.51 12.48 -37.58
CA SER A 794 5.26 11.70 -36.59
C SER A 794 6.61 12.34 -36.30
N GLN A 795 7.02 12.36 -35.04
CA GLN A 795 8.33 12.83 -34.59
C GLN A 795 9.29 11.67 -34.28
N VAL A 796 8.87 10.42 -34.51
CA VAL A 796 9.75 9.25 -34.35
C VAL A 796 10.78 9.23 -35.49
N ALA A 797 12.06 9.34 -35.19
CA ALA A 797 13.13 9.25 -36.17
C ALA A 797 13.38 7.79 -36.57
N VAL A 798 13.11 7.44 -37.83
CA VAL A 798 13.41 6.11 -38.39
C VAL A 798 14.69 6.18 -39.21
N SER A 799 15.70 5.41 -38.83
CA SER A 799 17.00 5.46 -39.49
C SER A 799 17.73 4.11 -39.57
N ASP A 800 18.69 3.98 -40.49
CA ASP A 800 19.54 2.79 -40.63
C ASP A 800 18.74 1.48 -40.72
N VAL A 801 17.94 1.39 -41.79
CA VAL A 801 17.04 0.26 -42.05
C VAL A 801 17.49 -0.47 -43.31
N LEU A 802 17.77 -1.77 -43.19
CA LEU A 802 18.15 -2.64 -44.30
C LEU A 802 17.06 -3.67 -44.59
N PHE A 803 16.62 -3.72 -45.83
CA PHE A 803 15.84 -4.81 -46.42
C PHE A 803 16.71 -5.51 -47.46
N SER A 804 17.09 -6.77 -47.23
CA SER A 804 18.05 -7.49 -48.08
C SER A 804 17.59 -8.92 -48.40
N ASN A 805 17.80 -9.36 -49.65
CA ASN A 805 17.54 -10.73 -50.11
C ASN A 805 16.12 -11.23 -49.75
N ILE A 806 15.11 -10.50 -50.21
CA ILE A 806 13.69 -10.81 -49.96
C ILE A 806 13.10 -11.36 -51.25
N ARG A 807 12.53 -12.57 -51.22
CA ARG A 807 12.11 -13.27 -52.44
C ARG A 807 10.78 -13.99 -52.31
N GLY A 808 10.12 -14.27 -53.44
CA GLY A 808 8.89 -15.05 -53.48
C GLY A 808 7.71 -14.35 -54.16
N THR A 809 6.54 -14.34 -53.53
CA THR A 809 5.29 -13.90 -54.18
C THR A 809 4.45 -12.93 -53.34
N THR A 810 3.80 -11.98 -54.02
CA THR A 810 2.88 -10.99 -53.45
C THR A 810 1.51 -11.04 -54.13
N ILE A 811 0.45 -10.70 -53.39
CA ILE A 811 -0.93 -10.60 -53.92
C ILE A 811 -1.39 -9.17 -54.19
N THR A 812 -0.54 -8.16 -53.97
CA THR A 812 -0.77 -6.78 -54.42
C THR A 812 0.39 -6.28 -55.26
N GLN A 813 0.18 -5.18 -56.00
CA GLN A 813 1.17 -4.65 -56.93
C GLN A 813 2.20 -3.70 -56.27
N ASN A 814 1.95 -3.24 -55.05
CA ASN A 814 2.84 -2.32 -54.32
C ASN A 814 3.80 -3.15 -53.47
N VAL A 815 5.07 -3.21 -53.86
CA VAL A 815 6.07 -4.05 -53.18
C VAL A 815 6.67 -3.34 -51.98
N VAL A 816 7.03 -2.07 -52.15
CA VAL A 816 7.65 -1.22 -51.13
C VAL A 816 6.78 0.02 -50.95
N GLN A 817 6.40 0.31 -49.71
CA GLN A 817 5.60 1.48 -49.33
C GLN A 817 6.27 2.19 -48.16
N LEU A 818 6.90 3.33 -48.41
CA LEU A 818 7.69 4.08 -47.43
C LEU A 818 7.08 5.46 -47.25
N ASN A 819 6.11 5.56 -46.34
CA ASN A 819 5.36 6.77 -46.06
C ASN A 819 5.97 7.44 -44.82
N CYS A 820 7.11 8.11 -45.02
CA CYS A 820 7.85 8.74 -43.92
C CYS A 820 7.33 10.15 -43.61
N SER A 821 7.61 10.59 -42.38
CA SER A 821 7.19 11.89 -41.85
C SER A 821 7.82 13.03 -42.65
N LYS A 822 7.03 14.08 -42.92
CA LYS A 822 7.53 15.31 -43.56
C LYS A 822 8.46 16.08 -42.62
N SER A 823 8.11 16.13 -41.33
CA SER A 823 8.90 16.79 -40.29
C SER A 823 10.18 16.02 -39.94
N VAL A 824 10.13 14.68 -39.95
CA VAL A 824 11.28 13.81 -39.63
C VAL A 824 11.44 12.72 -40.71
N PRO A 825 12.01 13.05 -41.88
CA PRO A 825 12.20 12.11 -42.99
C PRO A 825 13.02 10.87 -42.60
N CYS A 826 12.71 9.71 -43.18
CA CYS A 826 13.50 8.49 -42.96
C CYS A 826 14.91 8.64 -43.57
N ALA A 827 15.93 8.18 -42.83
CA ALA A 827 17.33 8.31 -43.23
C ALA A 827 18.06 6.96 -43.28
N GLY A 828 18.85 6.70 -44.33
CA GLY A 828 19.63 5.46 -44.42
C GLY A 828 18.78 4.21 -44.61
N VAL A 829 17.70 4.30 -45.40
CA VAL A 829 16.89 3.13 -45.78
C VAL A 829 17.51 2.49 -47.02
N ASN A 830 17.84 1.21 -46.95
CA ASN A 830 18.46 0.43 -48.01
C ASN A 830 17.53 -0.73 -48.41
N VAL A 831 17.27 -0.88 -49.70
CA VAL A 831 16.46 -1.97 -50.27
C VAL A 831 17.30 -2.67 -51.33
N VAL A 832 17.77 -3.88 -51.02
CA VAL A 832 18.76 -4.61 -51.81
C VAL A 832 18.26 -6.03 -52.10
N ASP A 833 18.40 -6.49 -53.35
CA ASP A 833 18.08 -7.87 -53.77
C ASP A 833 16.65 -8.33 -53.42
N VAL A 834 15.65 -7.50 -53.72
CA VAL A 834 14.22 -7.80 -53.48
C VAL A 834 13.53 -8.28 -54.76
N ASN A 835 13.19 -9.57 -54.81
CA ASN A 835 12.66 -10.27 -55.98
C ASN A 835 11.31 -10.95 -55.69
N LEU A 836 10.21 -10.20 -55.84
CA LEU A 836 8.84 -10.68 -55.64
C LEU A 836 8.06 -10.72 -56.95
N ASN A 837 7.27 -11.78 -57.13
CA ASN A 837 6.37 -11.97 -58.26
C ASN A 837 4.91 -11.71 -57.84
N TYR A 838 4.19 -10.91 -58.61
CA TYR A 838 2.76 -10.72 -58.41
C TYR A 838 1.97 -11.94 -58.88
N VAL A 839 1.20 -12.54 -57.97
CA VAL A 839 0.38 -13.74 -58.28
C VAL A 839 -1.13 -13.47 -58.21
N GLY A 840 -1.55 -12.28 -57.80
CA GLY A 840 -2.96 -11.90 -57.64
C GLY A 840 -3.72 -12.72 -56.58
N LYS A 841 -5.01 -12.40 -56.36
CA LYS A 841 -5.88 -13.17 -55.46
C LYS A 841 -6.40 -14.44 -56.17
N LYS A 842 -6.31 -15.60 -55.52
CA LYS A 842 -6.90 -16.87 -56.03
C LYS A 842 -8.37 -16.65 -56.42
N GLY A 843 -8.74 -17.03 -57.64
CA GLY A 843 -10.13 -17.00 -58.14
C GLY A 843 -10.51 -15.90 -59.15
N LYS A 844 -9.61 -14.98 -59.50
CA LYS A 844 -9.82 -14.04 -60.63
C LYS A 844 -8.84 -14.37 -61.78
N LYS A 845 -9.35 -14.41 -63.03
CA LYS A 845 -8.56 -14.68 -64.24
C LYS A 845 -7.32 -13.79 -64.26
N GLN A 846 -6.15 -14.41 -64.42
CA GLN A 846 -4.86 -13.74 -64.59
C GLN A 846 -4.91 -12.86 -65.85
N SER A 847 -4.81 -11.54 -65.69
CA SER A 847 -4.37 -10.67 -66.78
C SER A 847 -2.85 -10.59 -66.69
N ALA A 848 -2.17 -11.21 -67.65
CA ALA A 848 -0.71 -11.27 -67.78
C ALA A 848 -0.06 -9.91 -68.14
N SER A 849 -0.67 -8.78 -67.77
CA SER A 849 -0.30 -7.44 -68.28
C SER A 849 -0.29 -6.33 -67.24
N GLY A 850 -0.61 -6.61 -65.97
CA GLY A 850 -0.43 -5.64 -64.88
C GLY A 850 0.91 -5.84 -64.19
N GLY A 851 1.97 -5.20 -64.68
CA GLY A 851 3.27 -5.17 -63.99
C GLY A 851 3.14 -4.68 -62.54
N LEU A 852 4.15 -4.95 -61.71
CA LEU A 852 4.21 -4.38 -60.36
C LEU A 852 4.23 -2.85 -60.45
N VAL A 853 3.40 -2.16 -59.65
CA VAL A 853 3.30 -0.69 -59.61
C VAL A 853 4.61 -0.07 -59.07
N GLY A 854 5.40 -0.84 -58.31
CA GLY A 854 6.75 -0.46 -57.92
C GLY A 854 6.90 -0.17 -56.43
N ALA A 855 7.85 0.70 -56.11
CA ALA A 855 8.07 1.29 -54.80
C ALA A 855 7.45 2.69 -54.73
N ILE A 856 6.77 2.99 -53.63
CA ILE A 856 6.22 4.32 -53.30
C ILE A 856 7.03 4.85 -52.12
N CYS A 857 7.63 6.03 -52.27
CA CYS A 857 8.48 6.65 -51.24
C CYS A 857 8.08 8.11 -51.06
N ASP A 858 7.61 8.45 -49.87
CA ASP A 858 7.35 9.81 -49.43
C ASP A 858 8.32 10.17 -48.30
N ASN A 859 9.05 11.28 -48.43
CA ASN A 859 10.01 11.78 -47.44
C ASN A 859 11.03 10.72 -46.97
N ALA A 860 11.49 9.87 -47.89
CA ALA A 860 12.46 8.83 -47.61
C ALA A 860 13.58 8.88 -48.66
N LYS A 861 14.83 9.02 -48.21
CA LYS A 861 15.99 8.85 -49.09
C LYS A 861 16.40 7.39 -49.08
N VAL A 862 16.01 6.68 -50.13
CA VAL A 862 16.17 5.22 -50.23
C VAL A 862 17.28 4.87 -51.21
N VAL A 863 18.19 3.99 -50.78
CA VAL A 863 19.20 3.40 -51.66
C VAL A 863 18.67 2.05 -52.14
N PHE A 864 18.42 1.97 -53.44
CA PHE A 864 18.05 0.73 -54.12
C PHE A 864 19.31 0.09 -54.71
N GLY A 865 19.52 -1.21 -54.47
CA GLY A 865 20.70 -1.93 -54.95
C GLY A 865 20.39 -3.38 -55.36
N GLY A 866 21.32 -3.99 -56.11
CA GLY A 866 21.21 -5.40 -56.51
C GLY A 866 20.07 -5.67 -57.50
N GLN A 867 19.54 -6.90 -57.48
CA GLN A 867 18.48 -7.35 -58.38
C GLN A 867 17.09 -7.05 -57.80
N LEU A 868 16.30 -6.22 -58.50
CA LEU A 868 14.94 -5.85 -58.11
C LEU A 868 13.92 -6.26 -59.18
N SER A 869 12.79 -6.83 -58.77
CA SER A 869 11.73 -7.27 -59.69
C SER A 869 10.65 -6.20 -59.98
N PHE A 870 10.84 -4.97 -59.51
CA PHE A 870 9.85 -3.89 -59.56
C PHE A 870 10.51 -2.52 -59.82
N PRO A 871 9.77 -1.54 -60.38
CA PRO A 871 10.27 -0.17 -60.55
C PRO A 871 10.60 0.52 -59.21
N THR A 872 11.73 1.23 -59.12
CA THR A 872 12.12 2.01 -57.94
C THR A 872 11.32 3.32 -57.83
N CYS A 873 11.35 3.95 -56.65
CA CYS A 873 10.73 5.26 -56.45
C CYS A 873 11.32 6.32 -57.41
N ALA A 874 10.47 7.27 -57.84
CA ALA A 874 10.94 8.43 -58.60
C ALA A 874 11.94 9.23 -57.74
N LYS A 875 13.04 9.71 -58.36
CA LYS A 875 14.10 10.46 -57.69
C LYS A 875 13.66 11.85 -57.25
#